data_AF-A0A6B3MAF9-F1
#
_entry.id   AF-A0A6B3MAF9-F1
#
_cell.length_a   1.000
_cell.length_b   1.000
_cell.length_c   1.000
_cell.angle_alpha   90.00
_cell.angle_beta   90.00
_cell.angle_gamma   90.00
#
_symmetry.space_group_name_H-M   'P 1'
#
loop_
_entity.id
_entity.type
_entity.pdbx_description
1 polymer ?
#
loop_
_entity_poly.entity_id
_entity_poly.type
_entity_poly.pdbx_seq_one_letter_code
_entity_poly.pdbx_strand_id
1 'polypeptide(L)'
;MTDVDEQILQKERAKQVVETFVWRFGEPHLLLAYHAALPLVLTPELVNYLRNQFLRGQQVPWVAEVDLLLSNLCSQVGYELYAMDTHIRAYLLEEMEQEQGYGKQRMQEVAKVLYSYVNYLSRINPGRREKELEAQRWTAMVYLGDASCKAAVEEITKRLIETSSSIGSEQFSESQIRSELARLAQITKELSPQLQEEPKLLECAELVQEFLRAPEQRELGEKLKTTAISLGGQVVGFPPIQDFEFEEVTIEFEIDASSAIELEPFKFEEVKLQVKTVAEVAQEQVFAKTGRSFSNVQLSIIRGTLKGQTYAQVAASIDYDVKDLRNLGTKLWKLLTEALGKKVTKTNFKTVLEPRLTWQRTQQEASGFSEDLGNGVKLEMVAIPEGSFLMGSPETEEGHRSSEEPQHQVTVQAFLMGKYLVTQAQWQAVAALRQVNRKLDRDPSRFKGKEKPVERVSWYDAVEFCSRLSRHTGREYRLPSEAEWEYAARAGTTTPFHFGETITTEVANYCGIDEKIGGTLYKGSYGSGPKGEYRQETTAVGNFGVANAFGLYDIHGNVWEWCADNWHSNYEEAPDDGSAWIDAEEEEDSIKVLRGGSWNVFPGNCRSACRYSAYPGVAYNYALGFRVVCVSAWTL
;
A
#
# COMPACT_ATOMS: atom_id res chain seq x y z
N MET A 1 54.55 -11.13 -8.60
CA MET A 1 53.62 -11.98 -7.84
C MET A 1 52.79 -12.68 -8.89
N THR A 2 52.75 -14.01 -8.91
CA THR A 2 51.81 -14.72 -9.80
C THR A 2 50.39 -14.55 -9.25
N ASP A 3 49.36 -14.71 -10.08
CA ASP A 3 47.94 -14.61 -9.66
C ASP A 3 47.62 -15.59 -8.50
N VAL A 4 48.31 -16.73 -8.48
CA VAL A 4 48.25 -17.74 -7.41
C VAL A 4 48.86 -17.22 -6.10
N ASP A 5 49.99 -16.53 -6.15
CA ASP A 5 50.62 -15.94 -4.95
C ASP A 5 49.74 -14.86 -4.32
N GLU A 6 49.00 -14.12 -5.15
CA GLU A 6 48.08 -13.07 -4.70
C GLU A 6 46.83 -13.66 -4.04
N GLN A 7 46.23 -14.71 -4.61
CA GLN A 7 45.10 -15.42 -3.99
C GLN A 7 45.47 -16.04 -2.63
N ILE A 8 46.65 -16.66 -2.52
CA ILE A 8 47.15 -17.22 -1.25
C ILE A 8 47.30 -16.11 -0.20
N LEU A 9 47.87 -14.96 -0.58
CA LEU A 9 48.05 -13.83 0.32
C LEU A 9 46.71 -13.24 0.79
N GLN A 10 45.71 -13.14 -0.09
CA GLN A 10 44.39 -12.64 0.28
C GLN A 10 43.64 -13.59 1.21
N LYS A 11 43.75 -14.91 0.99
CA LYS A 11 43.17 -15.93 1.87
C LYS A 11 43.80 -15.87 3.27
N GLU A 12 45.13 -15.73 3.37
CA GLU A 12 45.81 -15.63 4.67
C GLU A 12 45.41 -14.35 5.43
N ARG A 13 45.22 -13.23 4.71
CA ARG A 13 44.71 -11.98 5.31
C ARG A 13 43.28 -12.13 5.81
N ALA A 14 42.39 -12.71 5.01
CA ALA A 14 41.01 -12.96 5.39
C ALA A 14 40.94 -13.82 6.67
N LYS A 15 41.73 -14.89 6.72
CA LYS A 15 41.89 -15.74 7.90
C LYS A 15 42.32 -14.96 9.14
N GLN A 16 43.36 -14.12 9.04
CA GLN A 16 43.83 -13.31 10.18
C GLN A 16 42.75 -12.35 10.71
N VAL A 17 41.94 -11.76 9.81
CA VAL A 17 40.83 -10.87 10.23
C VAL A 17 39.75 -11.67 10.95
N VAL A 18 39.39 -12.86 10.46
CA VAL A 18 38.43 -13.75 11.12
C VAL A 18 38.96 -14.23 12.47
N GLU A 19 40.22 -14.67 12.56
CA GLU A 19 40.83 -15.08 13.84
C GLU A 19 40.84 -13.92 14.86
N THR A 20 41.09 -12.69 14.41
CA THR A 20 41.00 -11.50 15.27
C THR A 20 39.57 -11.23 15.76
N PHE A 21 38.58 -11.42 14.89
CA PHE A 21 37.18 -11.31 15.24
C PHE A 21 36.77 -12.37 16.29
N VAL A 22 37.15 -13.62 16.08
CA VAL A 22 36.89 -14.72 17.02
C VAL A 22 37.62 -14.52 18.33
N TRP A 23 38.87 -14.05 18.31
CA TRP A 23 39.60 -13.72 19.53
C TRP A 23 38.90 -12.62 20.35
N ARG A 24 38.27 -11.65 19.67
CA ARG A 24 37.59 -10.52 20.32
C ARG A 24 36.21 -10.89 20.87
N PHE A 25 35.42 -11.67 20.14
CA PHE A 25 34.00 -11.90 20.44
C PHE A 25 33.65 -13.34 20.85
N GLY A 26 34.51 -14.30 20.52
CA GLY A 26 34.37 -15.71 20.84
C GLY A 26 33.86 -16.56 19.68
N GLU A 27 34.03 -17.88 19.81
CA GLU A 27 33.59 -18.90 18.85
C GLU A 27 32.09 -18.83 18.47
N PRO A 28 31.14 -18.51 19.38
CA PRO A 28 29.73 -18.41 18.99
C PRO A 28 29.47 -17.36 17.90
N HIS A 29 30.25 -16.27 17.85
CA HIS A 29 30.11 -15.25 16.79
C HIS A 29 30.63 -15.75 15.44
N LEU A 30 31.57 -16.70 15.41
CA LEU A 30 32.02 -17.33 14.17
C LEU A 30 30.89 -18.10 13.49
N LEU A 31 30.05 -18.79 14.27
CA LEU A 31 28.88 -19.48 13.75
C LEU A 31 27.94 -18.50 13.04
N LEU A 32 27.69 -17.32 13.62
CA LEU A 32 26.87 -16.30 12.96
C LEU A 32 27.55 -15.75 11.69
N ALA A 33 28.87 -15.57 11.72
CA ALA A 33 29.64 -15.14 10.56
C ALA A 33 29.55 -16.11 9.38
N TYR A 34 29.58 -17.43 9.62
CA TYR A 34 29.36 -18.43 8.56
C TYR A 34 28.00 -18.26 7.88
N HIS A 35 26.93 -18.05 8.65
CA HIS A 35 25.57 -17.92 8.11
C HIS A 35 25.39 -16.58 7.38
N ALA A 36 25.98 -15.51 7.92
CA ALA A 36 25.96 -14.18 7.33
C ALA A 36 26.89 -14.03 6.11
N ALA A 37 27.77 -14.99 5.83
CA ALA A 37 28.58 -14.98 4.62
C ALA A 37 27.80 -15.39 3.37
N LEU A 38 26.66 -16.10 3.50
CA LEU A 38 25.89 -16.54 2.34
C LEU A 38 25.23 -15.36 1.58
N PRO A 39 24.47 -14.46 2.23
CA PRO A 39 23.87 -13.29 1.58
C PRO A 39 24.93 -12.30 1.08
N LEU A 40 24.67 -11.66 -0.07
CA LEU A 40 25.57 -10.61 -0.59
C LEU A 40 25.43 -9.28 0.17
N VAL A 41 24.22 -8.99 0.64
CA VAL A 41 23.93 -7.79 1.43
C VAL A 41 23.23 -8.21 2.71
N LEU A 42 23.67 -7.62 3.81
CA LEU A 42 23.20 -7.89 5.16
C LEU A 42 22.43 -6.68 5.69
N THR A 43 21.32 -6.97 6.35
CA THR A 43 20.60 -6.02 7.20
C THR A 43 20.60 -6.55 8.63
N PRO A 44 20.42 -5.67 9.64
CA PRO A 44 20.20 -6.09 11.03
C PRO A 44 19.14 -7.19 11.14
N GLU A 45 17.99 -7.01 10.50
CA GLU A 45 16.87 -7.96 10.52
C GLU A 45 17.26 -9.32 9.95
N LEU A 46 17.95 -9.34 8.81
CA LEU A 46 18.38 -10.60 8.18
C LEU A 46 19.37 -11.33 9.08
N VAL A 47 20.35 -10.64 9.65
CA VAL A 47 21.35 -11.26 10.54
C VAL A 47 20.69 -11.76 11.83
N ASN A 48 19.76 -10.99 12.41
CA ASN A 48 18.96 -11.44 13.54
C ASN A 48 18.13 -12.69 13.21
N TYR A 49 17.52 -12.72 12.03
CA TYR A 49 16.71 -13.83 11.57
C TYR A 49 17.54 -15.10 11.39
N LEU A 50 18.71 -14.99 10.75
CA LEU A 50 19.67 -16.10 10.62
C LEU A 50 20.11 -16.63 12.00
N ARG A 51 20.45 -15.73 12.94
CA ARG A 51 20.81 -16.10 14.31
C ARG A 51 19.67 -16.87 15.00
N ASN A 52 18.46 -16.34 14.91
CA ASN A 52 17.29 -16.95 15.55
C ASN A 52 16.88 -18.28 14.92
N GLN A 53 17.05 -18.44 13.61
CA GLN A 53 16.62 -19.64 12.92
C GLN A 53 17.61 -20.79 13.10
N PHE A 54 18.91 -20.51 13.06
CA PHE A 54 19.93 -21.57 13.00
C PHE A 54 20.74 -21.73 14.28
N LEU A 55 20.86 -20.68 15.09
CA LEU A 55 21.81 -20.63 16.21
C LEU A 55 21.11 -20.57 17.57
N ARG A 56 19.79 -20.80 17.63
CA ARG A 56 19.05 -20.98 18.89
C ARG A 56 19.63 -22.18 19.66
N GLY A 57 20.19 -21.90 20.84
CA GLY A 57 20.83 -22.90 21.70
C GLY A 57 22.34 -23.01 21.55
N GLN A 58 22.96 -22.32 20.59
CA GLN A 58 24.41 -22.34 20.34
C GLN A 58 25.18 -21.23 21.11
N GLN A 59 24.60 -20.72 22.20
CA GLN A 59 25.17 -19.65 23.04
C GLN A 59 25.55 -18.35 22.30
N VAL A 60 25.05 -18.13 21.08
CA VAL A 60 25.28 -16.89 20.32
C VAL A 60 24.50 -15.74 20.97
N PRO A 61 25.17 -14.71 21.52
CA PRO A 61 24.48 -13.66 22.24
C PRO A 61 23.66 -12.79 21.28
N TRP A 62 22.64 -12.12 21.82
CA TRP A 62 21.80 -11.23 21.01
C TRP A 62 22.58 -10.05 20.41
N VAL A 63 23.65 -9.61 21.07
CA VAL A 63 24.54 -8.55 20.57
C VAL A 63 25.43 -8.98 19.41
N ALA A 64 25.53 -10.29 19.10
CA ALA A 64 26.40 -10.80 18.06
C ALA A 64 26.10 -10.25 16.66
N GLU A 65 24.85 -9.84 16.43
CA GLU A 65 24.41 -9.17 15.21
C GLU A 65 25.14 -7.83 15.02
N VAL A 66 25.09 -6.96 16.04
CA VAL A 66 25.73 -5.66 16.02
C VAL A 66 27.25 -5.81 16.00
N ASP A 67 27.79 -6.75 16.79
CA ASP A 67 29.22 -7.04 16.82
C ASP A 67 29.73 -7.48 15.45
N LEU A 68 28.96 -8.29 14.71
CA LEU A 68 29.30 -8.74 13.36
C LEU A 68 29.24 -7.57 12.36
N LEU A 69 28.10 -6.86 12.30
CA LEU A 69 27.86 -5.81 11.31
C LEU A 69 28.82 -4.63 11.45
N LEU A 70 29.25 -4.32 12.68
CA LEU A 70 30.20 -3.23 12.97
C LEU A 70 31.65 -3.71 13.12
N SER A 71 31.93 -4.99 12.85
CA SER A 71 33.30 -5.51 12.83
C SER A 71 34.02 -5.22 11.51
N ASN A 72 35.33 -5.48 11.49
CA ASN A 72 36.13 -5.44 10.26
C ASN A 72 35.77 -6.53 9.23
N LEU A 73 34.80 -7.42 9.53
CA LEU A 73 34.28 -8.37 8.56
C LEU A 73 33.36 -7.70 7.54
N CYS A 74 32.68 -6.63 7.95
CA CYS A 74 31.64 -5.95 7.18
C CYS A 74 31.98 -4.48 6.95
N SER A 75 31.44 -3.93 5.86
CA SER A 75 31.46 -2.50 5.58
C SER A 75 30.03 -2.03 5.33
N GLN A 76 29.69 -0.85 5.84
CA GLN A 76 28.41 -0.22 5.54
C GLN A 76 28.43 0.27 4.09
N VAL A 77 27.47 -0.19 3.29
CA VAL A 77 27.33 0.14 1.86
C VAL A 77 26.06 0.96 1.57
N GLY A 78 25.22 1.17 2.58
CA GLY A 78 24.02 2.01 2.52
C GLY A 78 23.37 2.19 3.90
N TYR A 79 22.20 2.83 3.94
CA TYR A 79 21.42 2.93 5.18
C TYR A 79 20.99 1.53 5.63
N GLU A 80 21.49 1.09 6.79
CA GLU A 80 21.29 -0.27 7.34
C GLU A 80 21.66 -1.43 6.39
N LEU A 81 22.45 -1.14 5.36
CA LEU A 81 22.97 -2.13 4.42
C LEU A 81 24.46 -2.32 4.64
N TYR A 82 24.85 -3.57 4.83
CA TYR A 82 26.23 -3.97 5.04
C TYR A 82 26.62 -5.03 4.03
N ALA A 83 27.86 -4.99 3.57
CA ALA A 83 28.45 -6.05 2.76
C ALA A 83 29.65 -6.63 3.50
N MET A 84 29.74 -7.95 3.51
CA MET A 84 30.95 -8.63 4.00
C MET A 84 32.06 -8.46 2.97
N ASP A 85 33.29 -8.24 3.41
CA ASP A 85 34.43 -8.18 2.50
C ASP A 85 34.51 -9.46 1.64
N THR A 86 34.76 -9.30 0.35
CA THR A 86 34.68 -10.41 -0.63
C THR A 86 35.64 -11.56 -0.29
N HIS A 87 36.85 -11.26 0.20
CA HIS A 87 37.83 -12.29 0.55
C HIS A 87 37.50 -12.97 1.87
N ILE A 88 37.00 -12.21 2.86
CA ILE A 88 36.52 -12.73 4.14
C ILE A 88 35.32 -13.66 3.91
N ARG A 89 34.36 -13.22 3.10
CA ARG A 89 33.18 -14.01 2.71
C ARG A 89 33.60 -15.33 2.07
N ALA A 90 34.49 -15.28 1.07
CA ALA A 90 34.97 -16.49 0.40
C ALA A 90 35.65 -17.46 1.37
N TYR A 91 36.51 -16.95 2.26
CA TYR A 91 37.16 -17.76 3.30
C TYR A 91 36.15 -18.43 4.23
N LEU A 92 35.17 -17.68 4.76
CA LEU A 92 34.14 -18.22 5.66
C LEU A 92 33.27 -19.30 4.99
N LEU A 93 32.90 -19.10 3.72
CA LEU A 93 32.11 -20.08 2.98
C LEU A 93 32.91 -21.36 2.70
N GLU A 94 34.20 -21.24 2.38
CA GLU A 94 35.07 -22.39 2.17
C GLU A 94 35.25 -23.21 3.45
N GLU A 95 35.50 -22.55 4.59
CA GLU A 95 35.63 -23.21 5.89
C GLU A 95 34.31 -23.88 6.30
N MET A 96 33.18 -23.19 6.10
CA MET A 96 31.85 -23.74 6.36
C MET A 96 31.57 -24.98 5.50
N GLU A 97 31.95 -24.96 4.23
CA GLU A 97 31.75 -26.10 3.32
C GLU A 97 32.58 -27.32 3.72
N GLN A 98 33.79 -27.11 4.24
CA GLN A 98 34.72 -28.16 4.68
C GLN A 98 34.30 -28.81 6.02
N GLU A 99 33.30 -28.28 6.72
CA GLU A 99 32.79 -28.83 7.97
C GLU A 99 32.07 -30.18 7.71
N GLN A 100 32.72 -31.29 8.10
CA GLN A 100 32.33 -32.65 7.71
C GLN A 100 30.86 -32.98 8.02
N GLY A 101 30.10 -33.30 6.97
CA GLY A 101 28.73 -33.83 7.05
C GLY A 101 27.64 -32.80 7.38
N TYR A 102 28.01 -31.59 7.81
CA TYR A 102 27.06 -30.57 8.26
C TYR A 102 27.10 -29.30 7.39
N GLY A 103 28.28 -28.92 6.89
CA GLY A 103 28.52 -27.67 6.17
C GLY A 103 27.61 -27.45 4.97
N LYS A 104 27.67 -28.34 3.97
CA LYS A 104 26.86 -28.23 2.74
C LYS A 104 25.35 -28.22 3.00
N GLN A 105 24.88 -29.07 3.91
CA GLN A 105 23.46 -29.11 4.27
C GLN A 105 23.05 -27.81 4.95
N ARG A 106 23.87 -27.29 5.87
CA ARG A 106 23.61 -26.02 6.55
C ARG A 106 23.57 -24.85 5.56
N MET A 107 24.50 -24.80 4.60
CA MET A 107 24.48 -23.79 3.54
C MET A 107 23.20 -23.86 2.71
N GLN A 108 22.74 -25.06 2.35
CA GLN A 108 21.45 -25.25 1.67
C GLN A 108 20.26 -24.77 2.50
N GLU A 109 20.25 -25.02 3.80
CA GLU A 109 19.19 -24.54 4.70
C GLU A 109 19.19 -23.01 4.80
N VAL A 110 20.37 -22.39 4.93
CA VAL A 110 20.53 -20.92 4.89
C VAL A 110 20.07 -20.38 3.54
N ALA A 111 20.42 -21.03 2.43
CA ALA A 111 20.00 -20.65 1.09
C ALA A 111 18.47 -20.73 0.93
N LYS A 112 17.81 -21.76 1.47
CA LYS A 112 16.34 -21.88 1.45
C LYS A 112 15.69 -20.73 2.21
N VAL A 113 16.24 -20.39 3.36
CA VAL A 113 15.78 -19.27 4.17
C VAL A 113 16.00 -17.94 3.44
N LEU A 114 17.17 -17.73 2.86
CA LEU A 114 17.48 -16.53 2.07
C LEU A 114 16.57 -16.42 0.85
N TYR A 115 16.37 -17.50 0.10
CA TYR A 115 15.47 -17.52 -1.07
C TYR A 115 14.03 -17.19 -0.68
N SER A 116 13.54 -17.78 0.41
CA SER A 116 12.20 -17.50 0.92
C SER A 116 12.08 -16.06 1.41
N TYR A 117 13.09 -15.56 2.11
CA TYR A 117 13.17 -14.20 2.62
C TYR A 117 13.19 -13.18 1.48
N VAL A 118 14.04 -13.39 0.47
CA VAL A 118 14.13 -12.52 -0.71
C VAL A 118 12.85 -12.56 -1.52
N ASN A 119 12.26 -13.74 -1.76
CA ASN A 119 10.97 -13.83 -2.46
C ASN A 119 9.84 -13.16 -1.67
N TYR A 120 9.84 -13.27 -0.35
CA TYR A 120 8.93 -12.54 0.51
C TYR A 120 9.15 -11.02 0.35
N LEU A 121 10.39 -10.54 0.45
CA LEU A 121 10.73 -9.13 0.25
C LEU A 121 10.35 -8.61 -1.15
N SER A 122 10.59 -9.39 -2.21
CA SER A 122 10.21 -9.06 -3.59
C SER A 122 8.69 -9.03 -3.78
N ARG A 123 7.93 -9.84 -3.03
CA ARG A 123 6.47 -9.86 -3.08
C ARG A 123 5.84 -8.70 -2.31
N ILE A 124 6.42 -8.32 -1.16
CA ILE A 124 5.87 -7.26 -0.30
C ILE A 124 6.40 -5.85 -0.66
N ASN A 125 7.49 -5.73 -1.44
CA ASN A 125 8.03 -4.46 -1.93
C ASN A 125 8.42 -4.53 -3.43
N PRO A 126 7.47 -4.75 -4.36
CA PRO A 126 7.79 -4.81 -5.78
C PRO A 126 8.45 -3.51 -6.26
N GLY A 127 9.55 -3.61 -7.00
CA GLY A 127 10.32 -2.46 -7.53
C GLY A 127 11.33 -1.83 -6.55
N ARG A 128 11.12 -1.94 -5.23
CA ARG A 128 12.10 -1.45 -4.24
C ARG A 128 13.32 -2.36 -4.19
N ARG A 129 14.51 -1.80 -4.46
CA ARG A 129 15.79 -2.54 -4.43
C ARG A 129 15.76 -3.79 -5.33
N GLU A 130 15.01 -3.75 -6.43
CA GLU A 130 14.78 -4.90 -7.32
C GLU A 130 16.09 -5.57 -7.74
N LYS A 131 17.09 -4.77 -8.12
CA LYS A 131 18.42 -5.26 -8.51
C LYS A 131 19.18 -5.91 -7.34
N GLU A 132 19.02 -5.43 -6.12
CA GLU A 132 19.70 -6.03 -4.96
C GLU A 132 19.03 -7.34 -4.56
N LEU A 133 17.69 -7.37 -4.55
CA LEU A 133 16.90 -8.57 -4.27
C LEU A 133 17.12 -9.63 -5.36
N GLU A 134 17.19 -9.23 -6.63
CA GLU A 134 17.55 -10.13 -7.74
C GLU A 134 18.92 -10.79 -7.51
N ALA A 135 19.93 -10.01 -7.12
CA ALA A 135 21.27 -10.53 -6.84
C ALA A 135 21.27 -11.49 -5.65
N GLN A 136 20.55 -11.17 -4.57
CA GLN A 136 20.41 -12.07 -3.43
C GLN A 136 19.64 -13.35 -3.79
N ARG A 137 18.62 -13.26 -4.66
CA ARG A 137 17.86 -14.43 -5.13
C ARG A 137 18.75 -15.39 -5.90
N TRP A 138 19.53 -14.88 -6.86
CA TRP A 138 20.50 -15.70 -7.59
C TRP A 138 21.54 -16.32 -6.67
N THR A 139 22.01 -15.55 -5.69
CA THR A 139 22.93 -16.05 -4.67
C THR A 139 22.32 -17.22 -3.91
N ALA A 140 21.07 -17.13 -3.47
CA ALA A 140 20.42 -18.25 -2.80
C ALA A 140 20.26 -19.46 -3.75
N MET A 141 19.83 -19.23 -4.99
CA MET A 141 19.55 -20.28 -5.97
C MET A 141 20.78 -21.13 -6.31
N VAL A 142 21.98 -20.55 -6.40
CA VAL A 142 23.20 -21.33 -6.67
C VAL A 142 23.57 -22.30 -5.56
N TYR A 143 23.06 -22.10 -4.33
CA TYR A 143 23.25 -23.01 -3.21
C TYR A 143 22.07 -23.99 -3.01
N LEU A 144 20.99 -23.89 -3.79
CA LEU A 144 19.77 -24.72 -3.62
C LEU A 144 19.78 -26.05 -4.40
N GLY A 145 20.86 -26.33 -5.14
CA GLY A 145 21.04 -27.55 -5.93
C GLY A 145 20.99 -27.30 -7.44
N ASP A 146 21.28 -28.34 -8.23
CA ASP A 146 21.61 -28.23 -9.66
C ASP A 146 20.53 -27.54 -10.50
N ALA A 147 19.25 -27.86 -10.27
CA ALA A 147 18.14 -27.27 -11.02
C ALA A 147 17.96 -25.77 -10.73
N SER A 148 18.07 -25.35 -9.47
CA SER A 148 17.98 -23.94 -9.08
C SER A 148 19.21 -23.16 -9.50
N CYS A 149 20.40 -23.77 -9.41
CA CYS A 149 21.64 -23.18 -9.91
C CYS A 149 21.54 -22.92 -11.42
N LYS A 150 21.07 -23.91 -12.20
CA LYS A 150 20.85 -23.75 -13.64
C LYS A 150 19.86 -22.62 -13.96
N ALA A 151 18.76 -22.51 -13.24
CA ALA A 151 17.81 -21.42 -13.42
C ALA A 151 18.43 -20.04 -13.13
N ALA A 152 19.28 -19.92 -12.10
CA ALA A 152 19.99 -18.67 -11.82
C ALA A 152 20.97 -18.30 -12.94
N VAL A 153 21.71 -19.30 -13.45
CA VAL A 153 22.61 -19.13 -14.60
C VAL A 153 21.86 -18.64 -15.83
N GLU A 154 20.71 -19.24 -16.14
CA GLU A 154 19.85 -18.84 -17.27
C GLU A 154 19.36 -17.40 -17.12
N GLU A 155 18.94 -16.99 -15.92
CA GLU A 155 18.48 -15.63 -15.64
C GLU A 155 19.61 -14.58 -15.75
N ILE A 156 20.77 -14.86 -15.16
CA ILE A 156 21.96 -13.98 -15.26
C ILE A 156 22.38 -13.84 -16.73
N THR A 157 22.43 -14.97 -17.44
CA THR A 157 22.80 -15.02 -18.86
C THR A 157 21.85 -14.18 -19.71
N LYS A 158 20.54 -14.35 -19.52
CA LYS A 158 19.53 -13.57 -20.24
C LYS A 158 19.71 -12.06 -20.02
N ARG A 159 19.89 -11.64 -18.77
CA ARG A 159 20.09 -10.23 -18.42
C ARG A 159 21.36 -9.65 -19.04
N LEU A 160 22.43 -10.44 -19.04
CA LEU A 160 23.71 -10.06 -19.64
C LEU A 160 23.61 -9.91 -21.16
N ILE A 161 22.88 -10.79 -21.84
CA ILE A 161 22.59 -10.69 -23.28
C ILE A 161 21.80 -9.42 -23.60
N GLU A 162 20.71 -9.17 -22.89
CA GLU A 162 19.85 -7.99 -23.08
C GLU A 162 20.64 -6.69 -22.90
N THR A 163 21.44 -6.62 -21.83
CA THR A 163 22.26 -5.45 -21.50
C THR A 163 23.38 -5.23 -22.52
N SER A 164 24.08 -6.30 -22.92
CA SER A 164 25.17 -6.22 -23.90
C SER A 164 24.66 -5.85 -25.31
N SER A 165 23.47 -6.33 -25.67
CA SER A 165 22.84 -6.00 -26.96
C SER A 165 22.45 -4.51 -27.05
N SER A 166 22.25 -3.85 -25.92
CA SER A 166 21.90 -2.44 -25.83
C SER A 166 23.11 -1.50 -26.00
N ILE A 167 24.34 -2.02 -26.06
CA ILE A 167 25.56 -1.20 -26.25
C ILE A 167 25.51 -0.47 -27.60
N GLY A 168 25.47 0.87 -27.54
CA GLY A 168 25.36 1.76 -28.70
C GLY A 168 23.92 2.06 -29.13
N SER A 169 22.92 1.67 -28.35
CA SER A 169 21.51 2.05 -28.54
C SER A 169 21.25 3.49 -28.08
N GLU A 170 20.39 4.22 -28.77
CA GLU A 170 19.89 5.55 -28.37
C GLU A 170 18.86 5.47 -27.23
N GLN A 171 18.36 4.26 -26.93
CA GLN A 171 17.23 4.03 -26.03
C GLN A 171 17.61 4.06 -24.53
N PHE A 172 18.89 3.85 -24.21
CA PHE A 172 19.41 3.87 -22.83
C PHE A 172 20.69 4.71 -22.78
N SER A 173 20.92 5.40 -21.65
CA SER A 173 22.17 6.13 -21.48
C SER A 173 23.35 5.17 -21.36
N GLU A 174 24.49 5.53 -21.95
CA GLU A 174 25.70 4.72 -21.89
C GLU A 174 26.16 4.45 -20.45
N SER A 175 25.91 5.38 -19.54
CA SER A 175 26.18 5.24 -18.10
C SER A 175 25.33 4.13 -17.45
N GLN A 176 24.05 4.01 -17.80
CA GLN A 176 23.17 2.96 -17.26
C GLN A 176 23.60 1.56 -17.73
N ILE A 177 23.96 1.42 -19.01
CA ILE A 177 24.42 0.14 -19.58
C ILE A 177 25.72 -0.29 -18.88
N ARG A 178 26.69 0.63 -18.73
CA ARG A 178 27.96 0.33 -18.07
C ARG A 178 27.78 -0.03 -16.59
N SER A 179 26.89 0.65 -15.88
CA SER A 179 26.59 0.36 -14.48
C SER A 179 25.97 -1.04 -14.32
N GLU A 180 25.03 -1.41 -15.19
CA GLU A 180 24.39 -2.73 -15.15
C GLU A 180 25.36 -3.85 -15.51
N LEU A 181 26.19 -3.66 -16.54
CA LEU A 181 27.25 -4.61 -16.89
C LEU A 181 28.24 -4.81 -15.74
N ALA A 182 28.66 -3.72 -15.08
CA ALA A 182 29.56 -3.79 -13.93
C ALA A 182 28.94 -4.60 -12.77
N ARG A 183 27.66 -4.37 -12.48
CA ARG A 183 26.89 -5.14 -11.49
C ARG A 183 26.86 -6.63 -11.84
N LEU A 184 26.44 -6.99 -13.06
CA LEU A 184 26.31 -8.40 -13.48
C LEU A 184 27.65 -9.15 -13.48
N ALA A 185 28.74 -8.48 -13.89
CA ALA A 185 30.08 -9.06 -13.85
C ALA A 185 30.56 -9.26 -12.40
N GLN A 186 30.26 -8.32 -11.51
CA GLN A 186 30.62 -8.44 -10.09
C GLN A 186 29.85 -9.59 -9.43
N ILE A 187 28.54 -9.72 -9.67
CA ILE A 187 27.72 -10.83 -9.14
C ILE A 187 28.26 -12.17 -9.66
N THR A 188 28.49 -12.28 -10.97
CA THR A 188 29.03 -13.52 -11.58
C THR A 188 30.37 -13.90 -10.95
N LYS A 189 31.23 -12.92 -10.65
CA LYS A 189 32.50 -13.16 -9.96
C LYS A 189 32.32 -13.64 -8.52
N GLU A 190 31.40 -13.05 -7.77
CA GLU A 190 31.10 -13.43 -6.37
C GLU A 190 30.46 -14.81 -6.24
N LEU A 191 29.81 -15.29 -7.30
CA LEU A 191 29.24 -16.63 -7.41
C LEU A 191 30.17 -17.63 -8.10
N SER A 192 31.36 -17.22 -8.53
CA SER A 192 32.30 -18.08 -9.26
C SER A 192 32.61 -19.45 -8.63
N PRO A 193 32.68 -19.63 -7.29
CA PRO A 193 32.95 -20.94 -6.71
C PRO A 193 31.85 -21.96 -7.03
N GLN A 194 30.60 -21.52 -7.19
CA GLN A 194 29.44 -22.35 -7.50
C GLN A 194 29.18 -22.44 -9.02
N LEU A 195 29.80 -21.56 -9.81
CA LEU A 195 29.63 -21.47 -11.27
C LEU A 195 30.79 -22.10 -12.06
N GLN A 196 31.61 -22.95 -11.42
CA GLN A 196 32.76 -23.59 -12.08
C GLN A 196 32.37 -24.44 -13.30
N GLU A 197 31.13 -24.96 -13.32
CA GLU A 197 30.59 -25.74 -14.45
C GLU A 197 30.10 -24.86 -15.61
N GLU A 198 30.14 -23.52 -15.47
CA GLU A 198 29.70 -22.54 -16.48
C GLU A 198 30.83 -21.62 -16.95
N PRO A 199 31.92 -22.17 -17.55
CA PRO A 199 33.14 -21.42 -17.86
C PRO A 199 32.92 -20.27 -18.85
N LYS A 200 31.91 -20.36 -19.72
CA LYS A 200 31.59 -19.30 -20.69
C LYS A 200 30.97 -18.07 -20.03
N LEU A 201 30.19 -18.27 -18.97
CA LEU A 201 29.60 -17.15 -18.22
C LEU A 201 30.69 -16.38 -17.47
N LEU A 202 31.66 -17.10 -16.90
CA LEU A 202 32.85 -16.53 -16.26
C LEU A 202 33.73 -15.77 -17.26
N GLU A 203 34.03 -16.35 -18.43
CA GLU A 203 34.76 -15.67 -19.51
C GLU A 203 34.04 -14.39 -19.95
N CYS A 204 32.71 -14.42 -20.03
CA CYS A 204 31.92 -13.25 -20.40
C CYS A 204 32.01 -12.14 -19.35
N ALA A 205 31.96 -12.48 -18.05
CA ALA A 205 32.15 -11.51 -16.97
C ALA A 205 33.54 -10.87 -16.99
N GLU A 206 34.60 -11.62 -17.36
CA GLU A 206 35.94 -11.07 -17.55
C GLU A 206 36.00 -10.08 -18.73
N LEU A 207 35.39 -10.43 -19.86
CA LEU A 207 35.29 -9.54 -21.02
C LEU A 207 34.51 -8.26 -20.71
N VAL A 208 33.49 -8.32 -19.85
CA VAL A 208 32.80 -7.13 -19.36
C VAL A 208 33.77 -6.23 -18.57
N GLN A 209 34.59 -6.79 -17.69
CA GLN A 209 35.56 -6.02 -16.91
C GLN A 209 36.63 -5.37 -17.81
N GLU A 210 37.09 -6.06 -18.86
CA GLU A 210 37.97 -5.47 -19.87
C GLU A 210 37.28 -4.32 -20.61
N PHE A 211 36.04 -4.51 -21.03
CA PHE A 211 35.24 -3.49 -21.71
C PHE A 211 35.08 -2.23 -20.85
N LEU A 212 34.79 -2.38 -19.55
CA LEU A 212 34.64 -1.26 -18.63
C LEU A 212 35.94 -0.47 -18.40
N ARG A 213 37.11 -1.10 -18.55
CA ARG A 213 38.42 -0.43 -18.44
C ARG A 213 38.80 0.35 -19.69
N ALA A 214 38.37 -0.10 -20.87
CA ALA A 214 38.71 0.50 -22.16
C ALA A 214 37.50 0.63 -23.10
N PRO A 215 36.46 1.39 -22.71
CA PRO A 215 35.17 1.39 -23.42
C PRO A 215 35.21 2.04 -24.81
N GLU A 216 36.23 2.86 -25.08
CA GLU A 216 36.49 3.49 -26.38
C GLU A 216 36.86 2.45 -27.48
N GLN A 217 37.24 1.22 -27.07
CA GLN A 217 37.62 0.16 -27.99
C GLN A 217 36.39 -0.54 -28.57
N ARG A 218 35.96 -0.07 -29.75
CA ARG A 218 34.78 -0.58 -30.46
C ARG A 218 34.82 -2.10 -30.72
N GLU A 219 36.00 -2.67 -30.97
CA GLU A 219 36.20 -4.11 -31.16
C GLU A 219 35.83 -4.93 -29.92
N LEU A 220 36.07 -4.38 -28.73
CA LEU A 220 35.81 -5.05 -27.46
C LEU A 220 34.30 -5.11 -27.15
N GLY A 221 33.56 -4.05 -27.49
CA GLY A 221 32.10 -4.05 -27.41
C GLY A 221 31.44 -5.05 -28.37
N GLU A 222 31.94 -5.17 -29.60
CA GLU A 222 31.44 -6.16 -30.57
C GLU A 222 31.80 -7.60 -30.17
N LYS A 223 33.00 -7.80 -29.59
CA LYS A 223 33.40 -9.09 -29.02
C LYS A 223 32.49 -9.48 -27.85
N LEU A 224 32.20 -8.55 -26.94
CA LEU A 224 31.27 -8.78 -25.82
C LEU A 224 29.87 -9.17 -26.29
N LYS A 225 29.30 -8.44 -27.27
CA LYS A 225 28.01 -8.79 -27.89
C LYS A 225 28.02 -10.20 -28.46
N THR A 226 29.06 -10.53 -29.22
CA THR A 226 29.19 -11.86 -29.86
C THR A 226 29.30 -12.97 -28.81
N THR A 227 30.14 -12.79 -27.79
CA THR A 227 30.30 -13.76 -26.70
C THR A 227 28.99 -13.92 -25.90
N ALA A 228 28.32 -12.83 -25.55
CA ALA A 228 27.05 -12.87 -24.83
C ALA A 228 25.97 -13.62 -25.63
N ILE A 229 25.81 -13.33 -26.93
CA ILE A 229 24.84 -14.03 -27.80
C ILE A 229 25.15 -15.53 -27.87
N SER A 230 26.43 -15.91 -27.85
CA SER A 230 26.83 -17.33 -27.84
C SER A 230 26.42 -18.10 -26.57
N LEU A 231 26.12 -17.40 -25.46
CA LEU A 231 25.57 -17.99 -24.23
C LEU A 231 24.12 -18.45 -24.42
N GLY A 232 23.32 -17.78 -25.26
CA GLY A 232 21.91 -18.11 -25.50
C GLY A 232 21.67 -19.33 -26.40
N GLY A 233 22.74 -19.92 -26.95
CA GLY A 233 22.70 -21.02 -27.91
C GLY A 233 22.43 -22.40 -27.29
N GLN A 234 21.39 -22.55 -26.47
CA GLN A 234 20.77 -23.85 -26.14
C GLN A 234 19.38 -23.72 -25.48
N VAL A 235 18.54 -22.77 -25.91
CA VAL A 235 17.10 -22.81 -25.60
C VAL A 235 16.46 -23.90 -26.46
N VAL A 236 16.39 -25.13 -25.95
CA VAL A 236 15.63 -26.22 -26.56
C VAL A 236 14.17 -25.80 -26.63
N GLY A 237 13.63 -25.82 -27.84
CA GLY A 237 12.29 -25.34 -28.15
C GLY A 237 11.20 -25.98 -27.30
N PHE A 238 10.17 -25.19 -27.01
CA PHE A 238 8.89 -25.66 -26.50
C PHE A 238 8.41 -26.89 -27.30
N PRO A 239 8.19 -28.05 -26.67
CA PRO A 239 7.42 -29.10 -27.31
C PRO A 239 5.93 -28.68 -27.36
N PRO A 240 5.17 -29.13 -28.37
CA PRO A 240 3.75 -28.84 -28.46
C PRO A 240 2.99 -29.47 -27.29
N ILE A 241 1.90 -28.82 -26.89
CA ILE A 241 0.99 -29.25 -25.82
C ILE A 241 0.56 -30.69 -26.09
N GLN A 242 1.00 -31.61 -25.23
CA GLN A 242 0.38 -32.92 -25.04
C GLN A 242 -0.57 -32.80 -23.85
N ASP A 243 -1.82 -33.22 -24.05
CA ASP A 243 -2.76 -33.43 -22.96
C ASP A 243 -2.21 -34.58 -22.09
N PHE A 244 -1.77 -34.23 -20.88
CA PHE A 244 -1.42 -35.22 -19.86
C PHE A 244 -2.60 -35.34 -18.89
N GLU A 245 -3.16 -36.55 -18.79
CA GLU A 245 -3.93 -36.94 -17.61
C GLU A 245 -2.96 -37.06 -16.43
N PHE A 246 -3.12 -36.19 -15.43
CA PHE A 246 -2.40 -36.31 -14.18
C PHE A 246 -3.09 -37.36 -13.32
N GLU A 247 -2.36 -38.41 -12.91
CA GLU A 247 -2.65 -39.05 -11.64
C GLU A 247 -2.38 -38.00 -10.55
N GLU A 248 -3.45 -37.59 -9.86
CA GLU A 248 -3.35 -36.78 -8.63
C GLU A 248 -2.52 -37.57 -7.60
N VAL A 249 -1.22 -37.27 -7.54
CA VAL A 249 -0.47 -37.46 -6.31
C VAL A 249 -0.76 -36.23 -5.48
N THR A 250 -1.79 -36.33 -4.63
CA THR A 250 -2.00 -35.43 -3.51
C THR A 250 -0.77 -35.54 -2.61
N ILE A 251 0.21 -34.66 -2.81
CA ILE A 251 1.15 -34.34 -1.75
C ILE A 251 0.34 -33.46 -0.80
N GLU A 252 -0.21 -34.08 0.24
CA GLU A 252 -0.69 -33.34 1.40
C GLU A 252 0.51 -32.60 1.99
N PHE A 253 0.64 -31.34 1.62
CA PHE A 253 1.32 -30.41 2.49
C PHE A 253 0.44 -30.32 3.74
N GLU A 254 0.91 -30.83 4.87
CA GLU A 254 0.63 -30.16 6.14
C GLU A 254 1.35 -28.80 6.08
N ILE A 255 0.84 -27.88 5.24
CA ILE A 255 0.64 -26.53 5.72
C ILE A 255 -0.32 -26.75 6.88
N ASP A 256 0.00 -26.24 8.06
CA ASP A 256 -0.98 -26.19 9.13
C ASP A 256 -2.16 -25.32 8.65
N ALA A 257 -3.08 -25.95 7.91
CA ALA A 257 -4.29 -25.37 7.35
C ALA A 257 -5.25 -24.95 8.48
N SER A 258 -4.89 -25.20 9.74
CA SER A 258 -5.55 -24.63 10.90
C SER A 258 -5.27 -23.12 11.09
N SER A 259 -4.37 -22.52 10.31
CA SER A 259 -3.98 -21.10 10.44
C SER A 259 -4.53 -20.15 9.36
N ALA A 260 -5.03 -20.67 8.23
CA ALA A 260 -5.63 -19.83 7.19
C ALA A 260 -6.98 -19.26 7.66
N ILE A 261 -7.23 -17.99 7.36
CA ILE A 261 -8.50 -17.35 7.71
C ILE A 261 -9.57 -17.85 6.73
N GLU A 262 -10.63 -18.46 7.27
CA GLU A 262 -11.84 -18.79 6.52
C GLU A 262 -12.74 -17.55 6.47
N LEU A 263 -13.09 -17.11 5.27
CA LEU A 263 -13.95 -15.95 5.07
C LEU A 263 -15.42 -16.38 4.94
N GLU A 264 -16.29 -15.73 5.69
CA GLU A 264 -17.73 -15.92 5.62
C GLU A 264 -18.39 -14.76 4.85
N PRO A 265 -19.34 -15.03 3.94
CA PRO A 265 -20.08 -13.99 3.25
C PRO A 265 -21.05 -13.30 4.22
N PHE A 266 -21.17 -11.98 4.10
CA PHE A 266 -22.17 -11.19 4.81
C PHE A 266 -22.81 -10.16 3.88
N LYS A 267 -24.07 -9.85 4.17
CA LYS A 267 -24.86 -8.88 3.40
C LYS A 267 -24.90 -7.53 4.09
N PHE A 268 -24.90 -6.47 3.30
CA PHE A 268 -25.01 -5.11 3.79
C PHE A 268 -25.71 -4.23 2.76
N GLU A 269 -26.05 -3.01 3.18
CA GLU A 269 -26.68 -2.03 2.32
C GLU A 269 -25.67 -0.94 1.92
N GLU A 270 -25.49 -0.78 0.61
CA GLU A 270 -24.78 0.35 0.01
C GLU A 270 -25.79 1.46 -0.32
N VAL A 271 -25.40 2.70 -0.05
CA VAL A 271 -26.19 3.88 -0.40
C VAL A 271 -25.44 4.77 -1.37
N LYS A 272 -26.13 5.19 -2.44
CA LYS A 272 -25.71 6.30 -3.30
C LYS A 272 -26.71 7.45 -3.21
N LEU A 273 -26.18 8.65 -3.06
CA LEU A 273 -26.90 9.90 -2.98
C LEU A 273 -26.98 10.55 -4.36
N GLN A 274 -28.20 10.88 -4.79
CA GLN A 274 -28.45 11.64 -6.00
C GLN A 274 -29.22 12.89 -5.65
N VAL A 275 -28.71 14.05 -6.06
CA VAL A 275 -29.42 15.31 -5.90
C VAL A 275 -30.22 15.58 -7.16
N LYS A 276 -31.54 15.46 -7.07
CA LYS A 276 -32.42 15.92 -8.14
C LYS A 276 -32.40 17.43 -8.17
N THR A 277 -32.08 17.99 -9.33
CA THR A 277 -32.12 19.42 -9.59
C THR A 277 -33.53 19.96 -9.34
N VAL A 278 -33.61 21.25 -9.02
CA VAL A 278 -34.90 21.95 -8.89
C VAL A 278 -35.79 21.76 -10.14
N ALA A 279 -35.18 21.64 -11.33
CA ALA A 279 -35.89 21.39 -12.57
C ALA A 279 -36.50 19.98 -12.64
N GLU A 280 -35.76 18.96 -12.20
CA GLU A 280 -36.24 17.56 -12.15
C GLU A 280 -37.35 17.41 -11.10
N VAL A 281 -37.17 18.02 -9.93
CA VAL A 281 -38.23 18.03 -8.89
C VAL A 281 -39.49 18.72 -9.41
N ALA A 282 -39.34 19.86 -10.09
CA ALA A 282 -40.47 20.56 -10.72
C ALA A 282 -41.17 19.69 -11.78
N GLN A 283 -40.39 19.00 -12.61
CA GLN A 283 -40.88 18.09 -13.64
C GLN A 283 -41.64 16.92 -13.04
N GLU A 284 -41.13 16.28 -11.99
CA GLU A 284 -41.81 15.17 -11.29
C GLU A 284 -43.13 15.60 -10.66
N GLN A 285 -43.16 16.76 -9.99
CA GLN A 285 -44.36 17.28 -9.35
C GLN A 285 -45.45 17.61 -10.40
N VAL A 286 -45.06 18.22 -11.52
CA VAL A 286 -45.98 18.49 -12.63
C VAL A 286 -46.45 17.20 -13.28
N PHE A 287 -45.55 16.24 -13.53
CA PHE A 287 -45.91 14.95 -14.13
C PHE A 287 -46.86 14.16 -13.23
N ALA A 288 -46.58 14.09 -11.92
CA ALA A 288 -47.44 13.40 -10.96
C ALA A 288 -48.86 13.99 -10.89
N LYS A 289 -49.01 15.31 -11.09
CA LYS A 289 -50.31 15.98 -11.05
C LYS A 289 -51.06 15.97 -12.39
N THR A 290 -50.34 16.00 -13.51
CA THR A 290 -50.92 16.27 -14.83
C THR A 290 -50.70 15.18 -15.86
N GLY A 291 -49.82 14.21 -15.59
CA GLY A 291 -49.39 13.17 -16.54
C GLY A 291 -48.56 13.69 -17.71
N ARG A 292 -48.12 14.96 -17.68
CA ARG A 292 -47.40 15.61 -18.79
C ARG A 292 -46.00 16.04 -18.39
N SER A 293 -45.07 15.94 -19.35
CA SER A 293 -43.70 16.41 -19.19
C SER A 293 -43.49 17.79 -19.79
N PHE A 294 -42.50 18.53 -19.29
CA PHE A 294 -42.06 19.79 -19.86
C PHE A 294 -41.46 19.57 -21.26
N SER A 295 -41.77 20.48 -22.17
CA SER A 295 -41.07 20.56 -23.45
C SER A 295 -39.64 21.09 -23.28
N ASN A 296 -38.79 20.88 -24.29
CA ASN A 296 -37.42 21.40 -24.30
C ASN A 296 -37.37 22.92 -24.08
N VAL A 297 -38.32 23.66 -24.66
CA VAL A 297 -38.41 25.13 -24.49
C VAL A 297 -38.79 25.50 -23.05
N GLN A 298 -39.71 24.75 -22.42
CA GLN A 298 -40.07 24.95 -21.01
C GLN A 298 -38.89 24.65 -20.08
N LEU A 299 -38.14 23.58 -20.34
CA LEU A 299 -36.92 23.26 -19.59
C LEU A 299 -35.86 24.37 -19.74
N SER A 300 -35.69 24.96 -20.92
CA SER A 300 -34.80 26.11 -21.13
C SER A 300 -35.22 27.34 -20.34
N ILE A 301 -36.53 27.60 -20.20
CA ILE A 301 -37.04 28.68 -19.33
C ILE A 301 -36.71 28.41 -17.86
N ILE A 302 -36.90 27.17 -17.39
CA ILE A 302 -36.59 26.77 -16.00
C ILE A 302 -35.09 26.92 -15.74
N ARG A 303 -34.24 26.32 -16.58
CA ARG A 303 -32.77 26.38 -16.47
C ARG A 303 -32.26 27.81 -16.53
N GLY A 304 -32.76 28.61 -17.47
CA GLY A 304 -32.41 30.02 -17.57
C GLY A 304 -32.84 30.83 -16.34
N THR A 305 -34.01 30.52 -15.77
CA THR A 305 -34.47 31.16 -14.53
C THR A 305 -33.56 30.81 -13.34
N LEU A 306 -33.15 29.54 -13.21
CA LEU A 306 -32.20 29.10 -12.18
C LEU A 306 -30.82 29.77 -12.33
N LYS A 307 -30.42 30.09 -13.56
CA LYS A 307 -29.20 30.85 -13.90
C LYS A 307 -29.37 32.38 -13.81
N GLY A 308 -30.53 32.89 -13.41
CA GLY A 308 -30.81 34.34 -13.34
C GLY A 308 -30.94 35.04 -14.70
N GLN A 309 -31.08 34.30 -15.80
CA GLN A 309 -31.17 34.86 -17.15
C GLN A 309 -32.52 35.54 -17.41
N THR A 310 -32.51 36.58 -18.23
CA THR A 310 -33.72 37.21 -18.80
C THR A 310 -34.33 36.33 -19.88
N TYR A 311 -35.61 36.56 -20.20
CA TYR A 311 -36.25 35.83 -21.30
C TYR A 311 -35.59 36.09 -22.66
N ALA A 312 -35.03 37.30 -22.88
CA ALA A 312 -34.30 37.61 -24.10
C ALA A 312 -33.02 36.79 -24.22
N GLN A 313 -32.27 36.62 -23.12
CA GLN A 313 -31.06 35.79 -23.09
C GLN A 313 -31.37 34.31 -23.33
N VAL A 314 -32.43 33.78 -22.71
CA VAL A 314 -32.86 32.39 -22.95
C VAL A 314 -33.29 32.22 -24.40
N ALA A 315 -34.15 33.10 -24.91
CA ALA A 315 -34.63 33.09 -26.29
C ALA A 315 -33.49 33.10 -27.31
N ALA A 316 -32.48 33.96 -27.12
CA ALA A 316 -31.29 33.99 -27.97
C ALA A 316 -30.50 32.68 -27.93
N SER A 317 -30.40 32.02 -26.76
CA SER A 317 -29.64 30.77 -26.61
C SER A 317 -30.26 29.55 -27.29
N ILE A 318 -31.55 29.61 -27.63
CA ILE A 318 -32.29 28.51 -28.27
C ILE A 318 -32.93 28.92 -29.60
N ASP A 319 -32.51 30.07 -30.15
CA ASP A 319 -33.05 30.67 -31.37
C ASP A 319 -34.59 30.68 -31.41
N TYR A 320 -35.19 31.39 -30.46
CA TYR A 320 -36.65 31.40 -30.25
C TYR A 320 -37.19 32.83 -30.12
N ASP A 321 -38.43 33.07 -30.53
CA ASP A 321 -39.04 34.40 -30.41
C ASP A 321 -39.27 34.80 -28.94
N VAL A 322 -38.83 36.01 -28.57
CA VAL A 322 -38.88 36.50 -27.18
C VAL A 322 -40.31 36.66 -26.67
N LYS A 323 -41.25 37.08 -27.53
CA LYS A 323 -42.65 37.31 -27.15
C LYS A 323 -43.35 35.98 -26.90
N ASP A 324 -43.14 35.01 -27.77
CA ASP A 324 -43.68 33.65 -27.61
C ASP A 324 -43.09 32.95 -26.39
N LEU A 325 -41.79 33.13 -26.14
CA LEU A 325 -41.13 32.58 -24.96
C LEU A 325 -41.67 33.18 -23.65
N ARG A 326 -41.98 34.49 -23.62
CA ARG A 326 -42.66 35.13 -22.47
C ARG A 326 -44.06 34.58 -22.24
N ASN A 327 -44.82 34.38 -23.32
CA ASN A 327 -46.16 33.78 -23.25
C ASN A 327 -46.10 32.36 -22.69
N LEU A 328 -45.17 31.55 -23.19
CA LEU A 328 -44.93 30.18 -22.70
C LEU A 328 -44.48 30.18 -21.24
N GLY A 329 -43.59 31.10 -20.86
CA GLY A 329 -43.14 31.27 -19.48
C GLY A 329 -44.29 31.59 -18.52
N THR A 330 -45.22 32.45 -18.93
CA THR A 330 -46.42 32.78 -18.13
C THR A 330 -47.30 31.56 -17.90
N LYS A 331 -47.54 30.75 -18.96
CA LYS A 331 -48.29 29.49 -18.85
C LYS A 331 -47.58 28.48 -17.95
N LEU A 332 -46.26 28.38 -18.07
CA LEU A 332 -45.42 27.48 -17.28
C LEU A 332 -45.49 27.79 -15.77
N TRP A 333 -45.37 29.06 -15.37
CA TRP A 333 -45.45 29.42 -13.94
C TRP A 333 -46.84 29.18 -13.34
N LYS A 334 -47.90 29.35 -14.15
CA LYS A 334 -49.26 28.99 -13.75
C LYS A 334 -49.40 27.49 -13.53
N LEU A 335 -48.91 26.68 -14.47
CA LEU A 335 -48.90 25.22 -14.36
C LEU A 335 -48.16 24.74 -13.10
N LEU A 336 -46.99 25.32 -12.83
CA LEU A 336 -46.21 25.03 -11.63
C LEU A 336 -46.95 25.42 -10.35
N THR A 337 -47.63 26.57 -10.35
CA THR A 337 -48.45 27.03 -9.21
C THR A 337 -49.58 26.04 -8.91
N GLU A 338 -50.26 25.55 -9.95
CA GLU A 338 -51.34 24.56 -9.83
C GLU A 338 -50.81 23.21 -9.33
N ALA A 339 -49.69 22.74 -9.90
CA ALA A 339 -49.10 21.45 -9.52
C ALA A 339 -48.59 21.45 -8.07
N LEU A 340 -47.98 22.54 -7.62
CA LEU A 340 -47.36 22.65 -6.30
C LEU A 340 -48.32 23.13 -5.21
N GLY A 341 -49.53 23.57 -5.57
CA GLY A 341 -50.51 24.10 -4.62
C GLY A 341 -50.11 25.40 -3.92
N LYS A 342 -49.07 26.08 -4.41
CA LYS A 342 -48.54 27.35 -3.86
C LYS A 342 -48.07 28.26 -5.00
N LYS A 343 -48.17 29.59 -4.81
CA LYS A 343 -47.83 30.57 -5.85
C LYS A 343 -46.37 30.47 -6.29
N VAL A 344 -46.15 30.10 -7.55
CA VAL A 344 -44.83 29.99 -8.19
C VAL A 344 -44.69 31.06 -9.26
N THR A 345 -43.56 31.75 -9.26
CA THR A 345 -43.19 32.84 -10.15
C THR A 345 -41.72 32.71 -10.51
N LYS A 346 -41.29 33.40 -11.57
CA LYS A 346 -39.86 33.44 -11.96
C LYS A 346 -38.94 33.84 -10.79
N THR A 347 -39.38 34.77 -9.93
CA THR A 347 -38.55 35.34 -8.85
C THR A 347 -38.50 34.48 -7.59
N ASN A 348 -39.55 33.70 -7.30
CA ASN A 348 -39.57 32.82 -6.12
C ASN A 348 -39.37 31.34 -6.46
N PHE A 349 -39.27 30.94 -7.73
CA PHE A 349 -39.14 29.54 -8.12
C PHE A 349 -38.01 28.81 -7.37
N LYS A 350 -36.85 29.46 -7.20
CA LYS A 350 -35.68 28.92 -6.48
C LYS A 350 -35.91 28.73 -4.97
N THR A 351 -36.83 29.48 -4.38
CA THR A 351 -37.16 29.39 -2.94
C THR A 351 -38.40 28.54 -2.67
N VAL A 352 -39.24 28.33 -3.69
CA VAL A 352 -40.45 27.52 -3.60
C VAL A 352 -40.15 26.03 -3.77
N LEU A 353 -39.09 25.70 -4.50
CA LEU A 353 -38.60 24.33 -4.70
C LEU A 353 -37.14 24.23 -4.32
N GLU A 354 -36.84 23.26 -3.48
CA GLU A 354 -35.46 22.91 -3.11
C GLU A 354 -35.03 21.66 -3.90
N PRO A 355 -33.73 21.51 -4.18
CA PRO A 355 -33.20 20.24 -4.65
C PRO A 355 -33.64 19.12 -3.71
N ARG A 356 -34.03 17.98 -4.27
CA ARG A 356 -34.46 16.83 -3.49
C ARG A 356 -33.38 15.78 -3.51
N LEU A 357 -32.90 15.41 -2.33
CA LEU A 357 -32.02 14.26 -2.20
C LEU A 357 -32.82 12.97 -2.38
N THR A 358 -32.32 12.08 -3.22
CA THR A 358 -32.84 10.74 -3.38
C THR A 358 -31.78 9.70 -3.07
N TRP A 359 -32.26 8.59 -2.54
CA TRP A 359 -31.48 7.51 -1.98
C TRP A 359 -31.59 6.31 -2.90
N GLN A 360 -30.47 5.87 -3.46
CA GLN A 360 -30.39 4.57 -4.11
C GLN A 360 -29.77 3.60 -3.14
N ARG A 361 -30.60 2.70 -2.59
CA ARG A 361 -30.18 1.61 -1.71
C ARG A 361 -30.01 0.35 -2.53
N THR A 362 -28.86 -0.30 -2.41
CA THR A 362 -28.56 -1.55 -3.08
C THR A 362 -28.06 -2.55 -2.05
N GLN A 363 -28.59 -3.77 -2.08
CA GLN A 363 -28.05 -4.88 -1.28
C GLN A 363 -26.78 -5.39 -1.96
N GLN A 364 -25.71 -5.51 -1.17
CA GLN A 364 -24.42 -6.00 -1.59
C GLN A 364 -23.98 -7.16 -0.68
N GLU A 365 -22.96 -7.88 -1.12
CA GLU A 365 -22.34 -8.97 -0.38
C GLU A 365 -20.83 -8.80 -0.41
N ALA A 366 -20.18 -9.06 0.72
CA ALA A 366 -18.72 -9.12 0.84
C ALA A 366 -18.36 -10.29 1.75
N SER A 367 -17.09 -10.68 1.72
CA SER A 367 -16.56 -11.75 2.58
C SER A 367 -15.72 -11.13 3.70
N GLY A 368 -15.74 -11.77 4.87
CA GLY A 368 -15.00 -11.28 6.03
C GLY A 368 -14.86 -12.35 7.09
N PHE A 369 -14.15 -12.04 8.17
CA PHE A 369 -14.05 -12.92 9.33
C PHE A 369 -14.16 -12.11 10.61
N SER A 370 -14.38 -12.81 11.73
CA SER A 370 -14.40 -12.19 13.06
C SER A 370 -13.26 -12.74 13.91
N GLU A 371 -12.34 -11.87 14.32
CA GLU A 371 -11.34 -12.20 15.33
C GLU A 371 -11.97 -12.15 16.73
N ASP A 372 -11.85 -13.23 17.50
CA ASP A 372 -12.34 -13.29 18.88
C ASP A 372 -11.30 -12.68 19.83
N LEU A 373 -11.65 -11.57 20.47
CA LEU A 373 -10.79 -10.90 21.45
C LEU A 373 -11.08 -11.37 22.90
N GLY A 374 -11.97 -12.36 23.05
CA GLY A 374 -12.42 -12.91 24.32
C GLY A 374 -13.59 -12.15 24.94
N ASN A 375 -14.27 -12.80 25.90
CA ASN A 375 -15.40 -12.24 26.64
C ASN A 375 -16.56 -11.72 25.75
N GLY A 376 -16.73 -12.30 24.57
CA GLY A 376 -17.77 -11.92 23.62
C GLY A 376 -17.48 -10.64 22.83
N VAL A 377 -16.26 -10.11 22.90
CA VAL A 377 -15.80 -8.98 22.07
C VAL A 377 -15.19 -9.52 20.78
N LYS A 378 -15.70 -9.08 19.64
CA LYS A 378 -15.21 -9.48 18.31
C LYS A 378 -14.67 -8.29 17.54
N LEU A 379 -13.67 -8.52 16.72
CA LEU A 379 -13.17 -7.59 15.71
C LEU A 379 -13.54 -8.14 14.33
N GLU A 380 -14.55 -7.55 13.71
CA GLU A 380 -14.99 -7.89 12.36
C GLU A 380 -14.06 -7.28 11.31
N MET A 381 -13.55 -8.12 10.42
CA MET A 381 -12.65 -7.76 9.34
C MET A 381 -13.29 -8.11 7.99
N VAL A 382 -13.05 -7.30 6.98
CA VAL A 382 -13.65 -7.40 5.65
C VAL A 382 -12.54 -7.56 4.62
N ALA A 383 -12.74 -8.48 3.67
CA ALA A 383 -11.82 -8.69 2.56
C ALA A 383 -11.91 -7.53 1.57
N ILE A 384 -10.80 -6.85 1.39
CA ILE A 384 -10.62 -5.79 0.42
C ILE A 384 -9.88 -6.42 -0.78
N PRO A 385 -10.50 -6.44 -1.98
CA PRO A 385 -9.89 -7.05 -3.14
C PRO A 385 -8.66 -6.26 -3.59
N GLU A 386 -7.75 -6.92 -4.32
CA GLU A 386 -6.69 -6.22 -5.02
C GLU A 386 -7.28 -5.32 -6.13
N GLY A 387 -6.57 -4.25 -6.46
CA GLY A 387 -6.90 -3.45 -7.63
C GLY A 387 -6.15 -2.14 -7.69
N SER A 388 -6.39 -1.40 -8.75
CA SER A 388 -5.76 -0.10 -8.97
C SER A 388 -6.78 1.02 -8.95
N PHE A 389 -6.41 2.17 -8.37
CA PHE A 389 -7.24 3.37 -8.34
C PHE A 389 -6.41 4.65 -8.52
N LEU A 390 -7.10 5.74 -8.85
CA LEU A 390 -6.50 7.06 -8.92
C LEU A 390 -6.57 7.72 -7.53
N MET A 391 -5.42 7.86 -6.88
CA MET A 391 -5.29 8.46 -5.55
C MET A 391 -5.18 9.99 -5.65
N GLY A 392 -5.77 10.71 -4.70
CA GLY A 392 -5.84 12.17 -4.70
C GLY A 392 -7.09 12.74 -5.38
N SER A 393 -7.19 14.07 -5.49
CA SER A 393 -8.39 14.74 -6.02
C SER A 393 -8.06 15.62 -7.24
N PRO A 394 -8.98 15.73 -8.21
CA PRO A 394 -8.80 16.65 -9.33
C PRO A 394 -8.97 18.10 -8.85
N GLU A 395 -8.31 19.05 -9.52
CA GLU A 395 -8.43 20.49 -9.23
C GLU A 395 -9.88 21.02 -9.25
N THR A 396 -10.77 20.33 -9.96
CA THR A 396 -12.18 20.69 -10.10
C THR A 396 -13.05 20.22 -8.93
N GLU A 397 -12.54 19.38 -8.03
CA GLU A 397 -13.26 18.90 -6.85
C GLU A 397 -13.42 20.02 -5.81
N GLU A 398 -14.64 20.20 -5.29
CA GLU A 398 -14.90 21.21 -4.25
C GLU A 398 -14.05 20.94 -2.99
N GLY A 399 -13.25 21.92 -2.57
CA GLY A 399 -12.41 21.76 -1.39
C GLY A 399 -11.13 20.95 -1.62
N HIS A 400 -10.75 20.70 -2.88
CA HIS A 400 -9.42 20.25 -3.29
C HIS A 400 -8.30 21.05 -2.60
N ARG A 401 -7.17 20.38 -2.33
CA ARG A 401 -5.98 20.95 -1.69
C ARG A 401 -4.72 20.47 -2.42
N SER A 402 -3.67 21.27 -2.41
CA SER A 402 -2.36 20.91 -2.98
C SER A 402 -1.75 19.66 -2.33
N SER A 403 -2.11 19.33 -1.09
CA SER A 403 -1.67 18.08 -0.45
C SER A 403 -2.26 16.82 -1.07
N GLU A 404 -3.28 16.96 -1.91
CA GLU A 404 -4.02 15.88 -2.57
C GLU A 404 -3.57 15.70 -4.03
N GLU A 405 -2.53 16.42 -4.46
CA GLU A 405 -1.96 16.43 -5.80
C GLU A 405 -0.53 15.88 -5.82
N PRO A 406 0.00 15.41 -6.96
CA PRO A 406 -0.75 15.08 -8.17
C PRO A 406 -1.63 13.85 -7.97
N GLN A 407 -2.71 13.77 -8.76
CA GLN A 407 -3.42 12.50 -8.89
C GLN A 407 -2.50 11.48 -9.55
N HIS A 408 -2.35 10.32 -8.93
CA HIS A 408 -1.46 9.26 -9.41
C HIS A 408 -2.12 7.89 -9.26
N GLN A 409 -1.72 6.95 -10.12
CA GLN A 409 -2.26 5.61 -10.12
C GLN A 409 -1.56 4.81 -9.03
N VAL A 410 -2.32 4.14 -8.16
CA VAL A 410 -1.80 3.24 -7.12
C VAL A 410 -2.43 1.87 -7.30
N THR A 411 -1.64 0.81 -7.14
CA THR A 411 -2.08 -0.59 -7.16
C THR A 411 -1.97 -1.15 -5.76
N VAL A 412 -3.10 -1.55 -5.17
CA VAL A 412 -3.20 -2.08 -3.81
C VAL A 412 -3.41 -3.59 -3.90
N GLN A 413 -2.59 -4.35 -3.17
CA GLN A 413 -2.76 -5.80 -3.01
C GLN A 413 -4.02 -6.10 -2.19
N ALA A 414 -4.54 -7.32 -2.26
CA ALA A 414 -5.68 -7.68 -1.41
C ALA A 414 -5.25 -7.67 0.08
N PHE A 415 -6.13 -7.23 0.98
CA PHE A 415 -5.90 -7.22 2.43
C PHE A 415 -7.22 -7.33 3.20
N LEU A 416 -7.16 -7.59 4.51
CA LEU A 416 -8.34 -7.52 5.39
C LEU A 416 -8.34 -6.18 6.11
N MET A 417 -9.48 -5.49 6.18
CA MET A 417 -9.64 -4.23 6.89
C MET A 417 -10.76 -4.32 7.93
N GLY A 418 -10.58 -3.68 9.08
CA GLY A 418 -11.63 -3.56 10.09
C GLY A 418 -12.91 -2.97 9.48
N LYS A 419 -14.02 -3.72 9.61
CA LYS A 419 -15.36 -3.31 9.15
C LYS A 419 -15.77 -1.94 9.68
N TYR A 420 -15.32 -1.67 10.91
CA TYR A 420 -15.54 -0.47 11.68
C TYR A 420 -14.22 0.11 12.18
N LEU A 421 -14.27 1.35 12.66
CA LEU A 421 -13.30 1.90 13.60
C LEU A 421 -13.15 0.99 14.83
N VAL A 422 -11.97 0.94 15.44
CA VAL A 422 -11.76 0.18 16.68
C VAL A 422 -12.66 0.73 17.78
N THR A 423 -13.49 -0.12 18.37
CA THR A 423 -14.45 0.27 19.42
C THR A 423 -13.77 0.36 20.78
N GLN A 424 -14.41 1.06 21.73
CA GLN A 424 -13.92 1.12 23.12
C GLN A 424 -13.87 -0.27 23.78
N ALA A 425 -14.80 -1.17 23.45
CA ALA A 425 -14.77 -2.55 23.95
C ALA A 425 -13.56 -3.34 23.39
N GLN A 426 -13.30 -3.22 22.09
CA GLN A 426 -12.14 -3.86 21.44
C GLN A 426 -10.82 -3.30 22.00
N TRP A 427 -10.73 -1.98 22.16
CA TRP A 427 -9.62 -1.30 22.81
C TRP A 427 -9.33 -1.87 24.20
N GLN A 428 -10.36 -1.94 25.05
CA GLN A 428 -10.24 -2.45 26.41
C GLN A 428 -9.78 -3.90 26.49
N ALA A 429 -10.19 -4.74 25.53
CA ALA A 429 -9.78 -6.13 25.43
C ALA A 429 -8.28 -6.24 25.08
N VAL A 430 -7.85 -5.56 24.02
CA VAL A 430 -6.45 -5.61 23.55
C VAL A 430 -5.50 -4.89 24.51
N ALA A 431 -5.92 -3.77 25.10
CA ALA A 431 -5.12 -3.06 26.11
C ALA A 431 -4.92 -3.89 27.41
N ALA A 432 -5.74 -4.92 27.63
CA ALA A 432 -5.56 -5.87 28.73
C ALA A 432 -4.53 -6.97 28.42
N LEU A 433 -4.23 -7.20 27.14
CA LEU A 433 -3.24 -8.18 26.71
C LEU A 433 -1.83 -7.76 27.12
N ARG A 434 -0.91 -8.71 27.05
CA ARG A 434 0.49 -8.52 27.44
C ARG A 434 1.13 -7.39 26.61
N GLN A 435 1.66 -6.39 27.30
CA GLN A 435 2.39 -5.28 26.69
C GLN A 435 3.52 -5.78 25.77
N VAL A 436 3.70 -5.09 24.64
CA VAL A 436 4.82 -5.31 23.72
C VAL A 436 5.84 -4.19 23.90
N ASN A 437 5.52 -2.95 23.52
CA ASN A 437 6.44 -1.82 23.53
C ASN A 437 6.07 -0.79 24.60
N ARG A 438 4.78 -0.45 24.73
CA ARG A 438 4.33 0.61 25.66
C ARG A 438 3.05 0.29 26.41
N LYS A 439 2.84 0.97 27.53
CA LYS A 439 1.62 0.85 28.32
C LYS A 439 0.48 1.62 27.63
N LEU A 440 -0.68 0.98 27.52
CA LEU A 440 -1.92 1.60 27.07
C LEU A 440 -2.79 2.00 28.26
N ASP A 441 -3.37 3.20 28.21
CA ASP A 441 -4.54 3.52 29.04
C ASP A 441 -5.73 2.70 28.56
N ARG A 442 -6.44 2.04 29.47
CA ARG A 442 -7.56 1.15 29.13
C ARG A 442 -8.85 1.90 28.86
N ASP A 443 -8.98 3.16 29.29
CA ASP A 443 -10.21 3.94 29.11
C ASP A 443 -9.94 5.40 28.70
N PRO A 444 -9.21 5.65 27.59
CA PRO A 444 -8.76 6.99 27.21
C PRO A 444 -9.90 7.89 26.73
N SER A 445 -10.95 7.29 26.15
CA SER A 445 -12.04 7.98 25.48
C SER A 445 -12.75 9.01 26.36
N ARG A 446 -13.08 10.16 25.78
CA ARG A 446 -13.99 11.16 26.34
C ARG A 446 -15.46 10.73 26.22
N PHE A 447 -15.91 10.29 25.05
CA PHE A 447 -17.31 9.97 24.80
C PHE A 447 -17.59 8.50 25.10
N LYS A 448 -18.23 8.19 26.23
CA LYS A 448 -18.33 6.81 26.71
C LYS A 448 -19.40 6.01 25.96
N GLY A 449 -19.04 4.78 25.56
CA GLY A 449 -19.95 3.79 25.00
C GLY A 449 -19.17 2.63 24.39
N LYS A 450 -19.53 1.38 24.73
CA LYS A 450 -18.77 0.19 24.30
C LYS A 450 -18.60 0.09 22.78
N GLU A 451 -19.65 0.44 22.05
CA GLU A 451 -19.69 0.42 20.57
C GLU A 451 -19.28 1.75 19.94
N LYS A 452 -18.92 2.79 20.72
CA LYS A 452 -18.35 4.02 20.17
C LYS A 452 -16.88 3.76 19.79
N PRO A 453 -16.34 4.46 18.79
CA PRO A 453 -14.91 4.36 18.48
C PRO A 453 -14.09 4.77 19.69
N VAL A 454 -12.94 4.12 19.86
CA VAL A 454 -11.92 4.63 20.78
C VAL A 454 -11.38 5.94 20.21
N GLU A 455 -11.24 6.93 21.08
CA GLU A 455 -10.59 8.21 20.76
C GLU A 455 -9.70 8.65 21.92
N ARG A 456 -8.93 9.73 21.72
CA ARG A 456 -7.82 10.12 22.63
C ARG A 456 -6.71 9.08 22.68
N VAL A 457 -6.40 8.50 21.52
CA VAL A 457 -5.29 7.58 21.32
C VAL A 457 -4.28 8.18 20.36
N SER A 458 -3.00 8.12 20.73
CA SER A 458 -1.91 8.55 19.87
C SER A 458 -1.62 7.52 18.78
N TRP A 459 -0.84 7.90 17.76
CA TRP A 459 -0.40 6.97 16.72
C TRP A 459 0.39 5.81 17.34
N TYR A 460 1.27 6.10 18.29
CA TYR A 460 2.03 5.08 19.02
C TYR A 460 1.13 4.12 19.82
N ASP A 461 0.03 4.63 20.40
CA ASP A 461 -0.91 3.79 21.13
C ASP A 461 -1.67 2.85 20.16
N ALA A 462 -2.01 3.33 18.96
CA ALA A 462 -2.62 2.52 17.91
C ALA A 462 -1.66 1.44 17.37
N VAL A 463 -0.38 1.77 17.17
CA VAL A 463 0.66 0.78 16.79
C VAL A 463 0.89 -0.26 17.88
N GLU A 464 0.88 0.13 19.15
CA GLU A 464 0.96 -0.82 20.28
C GLU A 464 -0.28 -1.72 20.33
N PHE A 465 -1.48 -1.19 20.07
CA PHE A 465 -2.69 -2.01 19.95
C PHE A 465 -2.51 -3.07 18.87
N CYS A 466 -2.07 -2.68 17.67
CA CYS A 466 -1.78 -3.62 16.58
C CYS A 466 -0.72 -4.66 17.00
N SER A 467 0.38 -4.23 17.63
CA SER A 467 1.46 -5.13 18.09
C SER A 467 0.97 -6.17 19.11
N ARG A 468 0.12 -5.76 20.06
CA ARG A 468 -0.49 -6.68 21.05
C ARG A 468 -1.43 -7.65 20.39
N LEU A 469 -2.27 -7.16 19.47
CA LEU A 469 -3.21 -7.99 18.73
C LEU A 469 -2.47 -9.03 17.89
N SER A 470 -1.46 -8.61 17.13
CA SER A 470 -0.62 -9.50 16.32
C SER A 470 0.05 -10.59 17.14
N ARG A 471 0.62 -10.21 18.29
CA ARG A 471 1.23 -11.15 19.21
C ARG A 471 0.24 -12.17 19.78
N HIS A 472 -0.99 -11.73 20.04
CA HIS A 472 -2.00 -12.56 20.67
C HIS A 472 -2.62 -13.57 19.70
N THR A 473 -2.83 -13.15 18.45
CA THR A 473 -3.50 -13.95 17.41
C THR A 473 -2.50 -14.73 16.56
N GLY A 474 -1.22 -14.34 16.55
CA GLY A 474 -0.21 -14.87 15.64
C GLY A 474 -0.35 -14.35 14.19
N ARG A 475 -1.24 -13.38 13.96
CA ARG A 475 -1.51 -12.76 12.65
C ARG A 475 -0.87 -11.38 12.57
N GLU A 476 -0.65 -10.87 11.37
CA GLU A 476 -0.03 -9.56 11.19
C GLU A 476 -1.10 -8.47 11.12
N TYR A 477 -1.37 -7.82 12.25
CA TYR A 477 -2.18 -6.61 12.33
C TYR A 477 -1.32 -5.34 12.34
N ARG A 478 -1.76 -4.32 11.59
CA ARG A 478 -1.12 -3.00 11.51
C ARG A 478 -2.14 -1.90 11.21
N LEU A 479 -1.68 -0.65 11.23
CA LEU A 479 -2.44 0.47 10.65
C LEU A 479 -2.46 0.34 9.12
N PRO A 480 -3.54 0.80 8.45
CA PRO A 480 -3.55 0.89 6.99
C PRO A 480 -2.50 1.89 6.51
N SER A 481 -1.95 1.67 5.32
CA SER A 481 -1.31 2.77 4.59
C SER A 481 -2.37 3.80 4.18
N GLU A 482 -1.95 5.02 3.87
CA GLU A 482 -2.84 6.06 3.36
C GLU A 482 -3.47 5.64 2.03
N ALA A 483 -2.71 4.93 1.19
CA ALA A 483 -3.16 4.36 -0.06
C ALA A 483 -4.22 3.27 0.12
N GLU A 484 -3.98 2.31 1.02
CA GLU A 484 -4.96 1.29 1.40
C GLU A 484 -6.25 1.92 1.92
N TRP A 485 -6.12 2.96 2.76
CA TRP A 485 -7.27 3.68 3.30
C TRP A 485 -8.07 4.38 2.21
N GLU A 486 -7.44 5.12 1.29
CA GLU A 486 -8.16 5.82 0.22
C GLU A 486 -8.80 4.85 -0.78
N TYR A 487 -8.10 3.79 -1.14
CA TYR A 487 -8.61 2.72 -2.00
C TYR A 487 -9.88 2.12 -1.39
N ALA A 488 -9.77 1.71 -0.12
CA ALA A 488 -10.87 1.14 0.64
C ALA A 488 -12.02 2.13 0.81
N ALA A 489 -11.73 3.41 1.06
CA ALA A 489 -12.73 4.46 1.21
C ALA A 489 -13.53 4.69 -0.08
N ARG A 490 -12.84 4.73 -1.22
CA ARG A 490 -13.44 4.93 -2.54
C ARG A 490 -14.28 3.74 -3.00
N ALA A 491 -13.85 2.52 -2.71
CA ALA A 491 -14.53 1.28 -3.10
C ALA A 491 -15.01 1.31 -4.58
N GLY A 492 -14.10 1.72 -5.48
CA GLY A 492 -14.35 1.84 -6.92
C GLY A 492 -14.99 3.16 -7.39
N THR A 493 -15.32 4.09 -6.50
CA THR A 493 -15.83 5.43 -6.88
C THR A 493 -14.72 6.44 -7.12
N THR A 494 -14.95 7.37 -8.03
CA THR A 494 -14.07 8.53 -8.29
C THR A 494 -14.59 9.82 -7.68
N THR A 495 -15.76 9.77 -7.05
CA THR A 495 -16.43 10.92 -6.44
C THR A 495 -15.83 11.29 -5.08
N PRO A 496 -16.13 12.49 -4.54
CA PRO A 496 -15.58 12.93 -3.25
C PRO A 496 -15.96 12.02 -2.08
N PHE A 497 -17.09 11.31 -2.17
CA PHE A 497 -17.53 10.32 -1.19
C PHE A 497 -17.96 9.03 -1.90
N HIS A 498 -17.95 7.88 -1.22
CA HIS A 498 -18.53 6.65 -1.79
C HIS A 498 -20.05 6.78 -2.02
N PHE A 499 -20.68 7.77 -1.38
CA PHE A 499 -22.08 8.14 -1.60
C PHE A 499 -22.31 8.88 -2.93
N GLY A 500 -21.26 9.39 -3.59
CA GLY A 500 -21.35 10.22 -4.79
C GLY A 500 -20.84 11.65 -4.57
N GLU A 501 -21.44 12.61 -5.27
CA GLU A 501 -21.02 14.04 -5.29
C GLU A 501 -21.35 14.84 -4.01
N THR A 502 -21.95 14.20 -3.01
CA THR A 502 -22.35 14.87 -1.78
C THR A 502 -22.48 13.88 -0.61
N ILE A 503 -22.67 14.43 0.59
CA ILE A 503 -22.82 13.71 1.85
C ILE A 503 -23.90 14.39 2.70
N THR A 504 -24.55 13.63 3.58
CA THR A 504 -25.48 14.16 4.57
C THR A 504 -25.27 13.56 5.94
N THR A 505 -25.76 14.24 6.97
CA THR A 505 -25.68 13.77 8.36
C THR A 505 -26.61 12.59 8.66
N GLU A 506 -27.41 12.14 7.68
CA GLU A 506 -28.23 10.92 7.77
C GLU A 506 -27.41 9.65 7.47
N VAL A 507 -26.20 9.78 6.90
CA VAL A 507 -25.30 8.65 6.60
C VAL A 507 -23.91 8.76 7.19
N ALA A 508 -23.61 9.90 7.80
CA ALA A 508 -22.28 10.21 8.31
C ALA A 508 -22.38 11.13 9.52
N ASN A 509 -21.36 11.10 10.38
CA ASN A 509 -21.29 11.95 11.55
C ASN A 509 -20.22 13.05 11.37
N TYR A 510 -20.65 14.29 11.15
CA TYR A 510 -19.81 15.46 10.95
C TYR A 510 -20.57 16.74 11.35
N CYS A 511 -19.94 17.92 11.28
CA CYS A 511 -20.62 19.19 11.51
C CYS A 511 -21.49 19.59 10.31
N GLY A 512 -22.79 19.30 10.38
CA GLY A 512 -23.77 19.58 9.33
C GLY A 512 -24.33 20.99 9.29
N ILE A 513 -23.87 21.90 10.16
CA ILE A 513 -24.36 23.29 10.22
C ILE A 513 -23.32 24.28 9.71
N ASP A 514 -23.79 25.44 9.23
CA ASP A 514 -22.87 26.53 8.89
C ASP A 514 -22.37 27.18 10.18
N GLU A 515 -21.05 27.37 10.27
CA GLU A 515 -20.45 28.09 11.39
C GLU A 515 -19.48 29.16 10.90
N LYS A 516 -19.40 30.26 11.65
CA LYS A 516 -18.44 31.34 11.39
C LYS A 516 -17.31 31.26 12.41
N ILE A 517 -16.14 30.80 11.99
CA ILE A 517 -14.96 30.63 12.83
C ILE A 517 -13.90 31.63 12.36
N GLY A 518 -13.42 32.48 13.27
CA GLY A 518 -12.37 33.46 12.94
C GLY A 518 -12.73 34.46 11.84
N GLY A 519 -14.02 34.70 11.58
CA GLY A 519 -14.48 35.56 10.49
C GLY A 519 -14.80 34.82 9.18
N THR A 520 -14.35 33.57 9.04
CA THR A 520 -14.58 32.72 7.87
C THR A 520 -15.85 31.88 8.06
N LEU A 521 -16.72 31.88 7.04
CA LEU A 521 -17.92 31.04 7.02
C LEU A 521 -17.56 29.66 6.47
N TYR A 522 -17.74 28.63 7.29
CA TYR A 522 -17.65 27.23 6.90
C TYR A 522 -19.06 26.69 6.67
N LYS A 523 -19.25 25.98 5.57
CA LYS A 523 -20.57 25.43 5.20
C LYS A 523 -20.75 24.03 5.78
N GLY A 524 -21.91 23.78 6.38
CA GLY A 524 -22.33 22.46 6.85
C GLY A 524 -22.84 21.52 5.75
N SER A 525 -22.78 21.96 4.50
CA SER A 525 -23.21 21.23 3.30
C SER A 525 -22.06 21.13 2.30
N TYR A 526 -22.03 20.08 1.49
CA TYR A 526 -21.05 19.90 0.42
C TYR A 526 -21.71 19.72 -0.94
N GLY A 527 -21.20 20.36 -1.99
CA GLY A 527 -21.78 20.31 -3.32
C GLY A 527 -23.24 20.80 -3.32
N SER A 528 -24.14 19.97 -3.84
CA SER A 528 -25.58 20.25 -3.87
C SER A 528 -26.37 19.59 -2.72
N GLY A 529 -25.67 19.02 -1.73
CA GLY A 529 -26.31 18.39 -0.57
C GLY A 529 -26.95 19.40 0.38
N PRO A 530 -27.95 18.97 1.17
CA PRO A 530 -28.53 19.81 2.21
C PRO A 530 -27.57 19.97 3.40
N LYS A 531 -27.84 20.97 4.23
CA LYS A 531 -27.29 21.05 5.59
C LYS A 531 -27.93 19.97 6.46
N GLY A 532 -27.29 19.65 7.58
CA GLY A 532 -27.70 18.61 8.50
C GLY A 532 -27.53 18.99 9.97
N GLU A 533 -27.37 17.97 10.79
CA GLU A 533 -27.21 18.06 12.24
C GLU A 533 -25.74 18.26 12.64
N TYR A 534 -25.48 18.88 13.79
CA TYR A 534 -24.17 18.81 14.44
C TYR A 534 -24.31 18.15 15.81
N ARG A 535 -23.95 16.87 15.89
CA ARG A 535 -24.19 16.00 17.06
C ARG A 535 -23.29 16.30 18.24
N GLN A 536 -22.15 16.94 18.00
CA GLN A 536 -21.17 17.32 19.02
C GLN A 536 -20.57 16.14 19.83
N GLU A 537 -20.70 14.92 19.33
CA GLU A 537 -20.11 13.71 19.90
C GLU A 537 -19.92 12.61 18.84
N THR A 538 -19.15 11.57 19.18
CA THR A 538 -19.04 10.36 18.37
C THR A 538 -20.35 9.56 18.40
N THR A 539 -20.65 8.82 17.34
CA THR A 539 -21.74 7.83 17.30
C THR A 539 -21.18 6.43 17.49
N ALA A 540 -22.04 5.47 17.85
CA ALA A 540 -21.65 4.06 17.77
C ALA A 540 -21.20 3.73 16.33
N VAL A 541 -20.26 2.81 16.18
CA VAL A 541 -19.85 2.34 14.86
C VAL A 541 -21.02 1.68 14.14
N GLY A 542 -21.14 1.88 12.83
CA GLY A 542 -22.24 1.37 12.01
C GLY A 542 -23.59 2.02 12.28
N ASN A 543 -23.68 3.12 13.05
CA ASN A 543 -24.94 3.74 13.48
C ASN A 543 -25.89 4.09 12.32
N PHE A 544 -25.34 4.43 11.15
CA PHE A 544 -26.14 4.80 9.97
C PHE A 544 -26.63 3.61 9.14
N GLY A 545 -26.15 2.39 9.43
CA GLY A 545 -26.56 1.17 8.75
C GLY A 545 -26.20 1.12 7.27
N VAL A 546 -25.22 1.92 6.83
CA VAL A 546 -24.77 2.01 5.44
C VAL A 546 -23.27 1.79 5.35
N ALA A 547 -22.86 0.99 4.38
CA ALA A 547 -21.47 0.76 4.06
C ALA A 547 -21.14 1.26 2.64
N ASN A 548 -19.85 1.32 2.33
CA ASN A 548 -19.39 1.45 0.95
C ASN A 548 -19.46 0.10 0.22
N ALA A 549 -19.12 0.07 -1.07
CA ALA A 549 -19.23 -1.14 -1.90
C ALA A 549 -18.32 -2.31 -1.45
N PHE A 550 -17.34 -2.07 -0.58
CA PHE A 550 -16.53 -3.12 0.03
C PHE A 550 -17.08 -3.61 1.37
N GLY A 551 -18.13 -2.99 1.93
CA GLY A 551 -18.70 -3.39 3.22
C GLY A 551 -18.11 -2.69 4.43
N LEU A 552 -17.39 -1.57 4.23
CA LEU A 552 -16.82 -0.75 5.30
C LEU A 552 -17.77 0.36 5.73
N TYR A 553 -17.82 0.61 7.04
CA TYR A 553 -18.67 1.61 7.67
C TYR A 553 -17.85 2.78 8.22
N ASP A 554 -18.53 3.92 8.41
CA ASP A 554 -18.00 5.14 9.04
C ASP A 554 -16.71 5.69 8.39
N ILE A 555 -16.50 5.43 7.09
CA ILE A 555 -15.35 5.93 6.33
C ILE A 555 -15.33 7.47 6.24
N HIS A 556 -16.51 8.09 6.25
CA HIS A 556 -16.69 9.53 6.15
C HIS A 556 -17.21 10.11 7.48
N GLY A 557 -16.32 10.58 8.35
CA GLY A 557 -16.64 11.22 9.62
C GLY A 557 -16.45 10.35 10.85
N ASN A 558 -17.21 10.64 11.91
CA ASN A 558 -17.10 10.08 13.25
C ASN A 558 -15.77 10.42 13.95
N VAL A 559 -14.64 9.81 13.59
CA VAL A 559 -13.30 10.19 14.07
C VAL A 559 -12.29 10.08 12.94
N TRP A 560 -11.26 10.93 12.97
CA TRP A 560 -10.11 10.82 12.09
C TRP A 560 -9.37 9.51 12.38
N GLU A 561 -8.79 8.93 11.34
CA GLU A 561 -8.16 7.62 11.42
C GLU A 561 -6.66 7.70 11.14
N TRP A 562 -5.85 7.21 12.08
CA TRP A 562 -4.41 7.10 11.90
C TRP A 562 -4.04 6.13 10.78
N CYS A 563 -3.16 6.58 9.88
CA CYS A 563 -2.47 5.76 8.88
C CYS A 563 -1.01 5.52 9.31
N ALA A 564 -0.34 4.55 8.70
CA ALA A 564 1.07 4.25 8.96
C ALA A 564 2.03 5.35 8.47
N ASP A 565 1.63 6.05 7.42
CA ASP A 565 2.42 6.99 6.61
C ASP A 565 2.88 8.23 7.37
N ASN A 566 4.07 8.71 7.00
CA ASN A 566 4.52 10.05 7.33
C ASN A 566 3.75 11.07 6.48
N TRP A 567 3.60 12.29 7.00
CA TRP A 567 2.94 13.37 6.29
C TRP A 567 3.88 14.03 5.29
N HIS A 568 3.47 14.04 4.02
CA HIS A 568 4.08 14.81 2.95
C HIS A 568 3.13 15.90 2.46
N SER A 569 3.68 17.02 1.99
CA SER A 569 2.88 18.19 1.58
C SER A 569 2.12 18.02 0.26
N ASN A 570 2.39 16.94 -0.48
CA ASN A 570 1.78 16.55 -1.75
C ASN A 570 2.03 15.02 -1.97
N TYR A 571 1.79 14.52 -3.18
CA TYR A 571 2.05 13.15 -3.63
C TYR A 571 3.17 13.07 -4.69
N GLU A 572 4.03 14.08 -4.77
CA GLU A 572 5.21 13.98 -5.63
C GLU A 572 6.12 12.89 -5.07
N GLU A 573 6.44 11.87 -5.87
CA GLU A 573 7.23 10.70 -5.46
C GLU A 573 6.53 9.76 -4.45
N ALA A 574 5.21 9.88 -4.30
CA ALA A 574 4.43 8.93 -3.51
C ALA A 574 4.56 7.49 -4.06
N PRO A 575 4.59 6.46 -3.21
CA PRO A 575 4.56 5.06 -3.64
C PRO A 575 3.31 4.72 -4.46
N ASP A 576 3.45 3.89 -5.49
CA ASP A 576 2.39 3.46 -6.38
C ASP A 576 1.95 1.99 -6.17
N ASP A 577 2.47 1.32 -5.13
CA ASP A 577 2.26 -0.10 -4.81
C ASP A 577 1.38 -0.35 -3.58
N GLY A 578 0.77 0.71 -3.04
CA GLY A 578 -0.08 0.66 -1.86
C GLY A 578 0.67 0.56 -0.53
N SER A 579 2.01 0.54 -0.54
CA SER A 579 2.82 0.59 0.67
C SER A 579 2.70 1.94 1.38
N ALA A 580 3.03 1.97 2.68
CA ALA A 580 3.05 3.21 3.45
C ALA A 580 4.24 4.08 3.04
N TRP A 581 4.02 5.37 2.87
CA TRP A 581 5.06 6.35 2.56
C TRP A 581 5.78 6.77 3.84
N ILE A 582 6.94 6.14 4.07
CA ILE A 582 7.79 6.38 5.24
C ILE A 582 9.10 7.04 4.78
N ASP A 583 9.52 8.09 5.49
CA ASP A 583 10.78 8.79 5.19
C ASP A 583 11.98 7.88 5.48
N ALA A 584 13.02 7.97 4.65
CA ALA A 584 14.23 7.14 4.76
C ALA A 584 15.06 7.43 6.03
N GLU A 585 14.97 8.66 6.54
CA GLU A 585 15.52 9.08 7.83
C GLU A 585 14.32 9.34 8.75
N GLU A 586 13.79 8.29 9.39
CA GLU A 586 12.64 8.43 10.28
C GLU A 586 13.05 9.29 11.49
N GLU A 587 12.80 10.60 11.41
CA GLU A 587 12.99 11.50 12.54
C GLU A 587 12.04 11.07 13.67
N GLU A 588 12.55 11.03 14.90
CA GLU A 588 11.70 10.85 16.07
C GLU A 588 10.61 11.93 16.04
N ASP A 589 9.34 11.53 16.12
CA ASP A 589 8.14 12.39 16.00
C ASP A 589 7.73 12.87 14.58
N SER A 590 8.15 12.18 13.50
CA SER A 590 7.58 12.43 12.15
C SER A 590 6.05 12.50 12.21
N ILE A 591 5.50 13.61 11.69
CA ILE A 591 4.05 13.86 11.66
C ILE A 591 3.38 12.74 10.85
N LYS A 592 2.29 12.18 11.37
CA LYS A 592 1.60 11.04 10.74
C LYS A 592 0.28 11.47 10.08
N VAL A 593 -0.11 10.73 9.06
CA VAL A 593 -1.32 10.96 8.27
C VAL A 593 -2.59 10.58 9.05
N LEU A 594 -3.65 11.38 8.85
CA LEU A 594 -5.01 11.16 9.31
C LEU A 594 -6.01 11.24 8.15
N ARG A 595 -7.02 10.35 8.15
CA ARG A 595 -8.02 10.23 7.09
C ARG A 595 -9.46 10.19 7.61
N GLY A 596 -10.42 10.41 6.72
CA GLY A 596 -11.87 10.20 6.97
C GLY A 596 -12.67 11.38 7.51
N GLY A 597 -12.04 12.34 8.18
CA GLY A 597 -12.77 13.40 8.88
C GLY A 597 -13.32 12.93 10.24
N SER A 598 -14.13 13.74 10.90
CA SER A 598 -14.64 13.45 12.24
C SER A 598 -15.94 14.19 12.54
N TRP A 599 -16.54 13.88 13.70
CA TRP A 599 -17.81 14.45 14.14
C TRP A 599 -17.82 15.98 14.25
N ASN A 600 -16.66 16.62 14.41
CA ASN A 600 -16.52 18.07 14.63
C ASN A 600 -15.95 18.85 13.44
N VAL A 601 -15.78 18.23 12.27
CA VAL A 601 -15.31 18.92 11.05
C VAL A 601 -16.42 19.08 10.02
N PHE A 602 -16.24 20.00 9.08
CA PHE A 602 -17.18 20.25 7.99
C PHE A 602 -17.07 19.15 6.91
N PRO A 603 -18.11 18.92 6.09
CA PRO A 603 -18.15 17.77 5.18
C PRO A 603 -17.02 17.74 4.14
N GLY A 604 -16.45 18.90 3.77
CA GLY A 604 -15.28 18.95 2.88
C GLY A 604 -14.03 18.28 3.47
N ASN A 605 -13.96 18.12 4.79
CA ASN A 605 -12.90 17.36 5.46
C ASN A 605 -13.18 15.85 5.54
N CYS A 606 -14.37 15.40 5.14
CA CYS A 606 -14.77 13.99 5.14
C CYS A 606 -14.61 13.33 3.76
N ARG A 607 -14.11 14.05 2.75
CA ARG A 607 -13.91 13.51 1.40
C ARG A 607 -12.88 12.37 1.43
N SER A 608 -13.01 11.40 0.52
CA SER A 608 -12.07 10.30 0.36
C SER A 608 -10.63 10.80 0.19
N ALA A 609 -10.44 11.85 -0.61
CA ALA A 609 -9.12 12.42 -0.87
C ALA A 609 -8.60 13.33 0.24
N CYS A 610 -9.44 13.80 1.18
CA CYS A 610 -9.02 14.82 2.14
C CYS A 610 -7.98 14.27 3.14
N ARG A 611 -6.77 14.79 3.08
CA ARG A 611 -5.68 14.42 3.99
C ARG A 611 -5.61 15.39 5.17
N TYR A 612 -5.25 14.87 6.33
CA TYR A 612 -4.91 15.65 7.51
C TYR A 612 -3.70 15.04 8.21
N SER A 613 -3.15 15.74 9.18
CA SER A 613 -1.96 15.28 9.87
C SER A 613 -1.92 15.73 11.31
N ALA A 614 -1.22 14.96 12.14
CA ALA A 614 -0.99 15.30 13.53
C ALA A 614 0.32 14.66 14.02
N TYR A 615 0.91 15.28 15.05
CA TYR A 615 2.06 14.70 15.72
C TYR A 615 1.72 13.33 16.31
N PRO A 616 2.62 12.33 16.18
CA PRO A 616 2.31 10.95 16.51
C PRO A 616 2.01 10.73 17.99
N GLY A 617 2.50 11.60 18.89
CA GLY A 617 2.25 11.55 20.34
C GLY A 617 0.94 12.19 20.83
N VAL A 618 0.12 12.78 19.96
CA VAL A 618 -1.12 13.47 20.37
C VAL A 618 -2.18 12.48 20.85
N ALA A 619 -2.38 12.39 22.16
CA ALA A 619 -3.39 11.51 22.80
C ALA A 619 -4.54 12.27 23.49
N TYR A 620 -4.63 13.61 23.39
CA TYR A 620 -5.68 14.39 24.08
C TYR A 620 -6.84 14.82 23.17
N ASN A 621 -6.72 14.60 21.86
CA ASN A 621 -7.73 14.99 20.89
C ASN A 621 -8.84 13.93 20.80
N TYR A 622 -10.08 14.34 21.06
CA TYR A 622 -11.28 13.49 21.12
C TYR A 622 -11.92 13.23 19.75
N ALA A 623 -11.19 13.55 18.68
CA ALA A 623 -11.58 13.29 17.30
C ALA A 623 -10.60 12.36 16.58
N LEU A 624 -9.60 11.78 17.27
CA LEU A 624 -8.61 10.88 16.67
C LEU A 624 -8.81 9.45 17.18
N GLY A 625 -9.01 8.52 16.26
CA GLY A 625 -9.09 7.08 16.45
C GLY A 625 -8.34 6.36 15.33
N PHE A 626 -8.72 5.11 15.05
CA PHE A 626 -8.10 4.31 13.98
C PHE A 626 -8.95 3.08 13.64
N ARG A 627 -8.64 2.47 12.50
CA ARG A 627 -9.00 1.09 12.17
C ARG A 627 -7.73 0.30 11.86
N VAL A 628 -7.85 -1.02 11.78
CA VAL A 628 -6.71 -1.92 11.56
C VAL A 628 -6.84 -2.67 10.24
N VAL A 629 -5.71 -3.13 9.72
CA VAL A 629 -5.65 -4.09 8.62
C VAL A 629 -4.90 -5.35 9.03
N CYS A 630 -5.11 -6.44 8.31
CA CYS A 630 -4.45 -7.73 8.50
C CYS A 630 -4.00 -8.33 7.16
N VAL A 631 -2.76 -8.82 7.09
CA VAL A 631 -2.11 -9.31 5.85
C VAL A 631 -1.88 -10.85 5.85
N SER A 632 -2.53 -11.59 6.74
CA SER A 632 -2.45 -13.05 6.78
C SER A 632 -3.09 -13.71 5.55
N ALA A 633 -2.61 -14.90 5.16
CA ALA A 633 -3.24 -15.67 4.09
C ALA A 633 -4.69 -16.08 4.47
N TRP A 634 -5.62 -15.92 3.54
CA TRP A 634 -7.01 -16.39 3.66
C TRP A 634 -7.39 -17.22 2.44
N THR A 635 -8.41 -18.06 2.62
CA THR A 635 -9.04 -18.83 1.55
C THR A 635 -10.49 -18.37 1.39
N LEU A 636 -10.96 -18.33 0.14
CA LEU A 636 -12.35 -18.00 -0.21
C LEU A 636 -13.30 -19.18 0.00
#